data_AF-A0A953TMR9-F1
#
_entry.id   AF-A0A953TMR9-F1
#
_cell.length_a   1.000
_cell.length_b   1.000
_cell.length_c   1.000
_cell.angle_alpha   90.00
_cell.angle_beta   90.00
_cell.angle_gamma   90.00
#
_symmetry.space_group_name_H-M   'P 1'
#
loop_
_entity.id
_entity.type
_entity.pdbx_description
1 polymer ?
#
loop_
_entity_poly.entity_id
_entity_poly.type
_entity_poly.pdbx_seq_one_letter_code
_entity_poly.pdbx_strand_id
1 'polypeptide(L)'
;MPGGTAAFAHALGIDPVPDRARFFSEISRLIYDNPEGRKPAVDAFLQSLRQKPARGRLPVVTLDPKQSELVPVPLTADVWSDAIFHRRVARDELVTAIVADRTATLICHGLIALDDETLAYLGEHSSILARLAERAAPMFAAFSSGLHIQQNRVVPPGGDAAVPLWETVTLEKVTRVDRFVAQLFELDEGRLAYLYDTIGQFDAPHRAFTLGLWMPNAQTRADRFKALATTGIDAFKDWHIRQQPFGRAAYDLSMVLARLQVDEGGAAIAPGSRGLWSRVFAGIEVPDDGAKQMRGADDDPIDAAWLTETLGVADVRQRGDRLDQIAFGQRVFAEAWKGADVRGDVLAALRALPRFRTLLFALERMGITSPAVYAAAVHHASRLSPLDGRRGFVAQAELQGSIALVARMTRARALTAARAQTLIEHLVALPIEDGRDASGALAAWLRDEVIAALPAGDDLESAVIAAMAGPASGESGKAARVMWEGQPYRLDLGAAERQRLRRVREKQQTPPLDIALDVATAGAALASQKLSLEEVQSTTVRLRRHASTMSQRSRQEDEEDAPAGVAPPPPMRDALQKSIEELTKAVAGKDLKRASRAGEPLLELSNDLLAQTLLSLVYAAYVGDPDGTILLAGDVSHRHDFGFGVKDTEHRLRTTWAVPHADVSPNTPWHVSGSLLGLDVALAPLALRRLNYERVLEAPRLTSNERDVFAASVSLMNPFALRDADRDAIAAAIARGRARVRALTASTLESLAHEIGMERARRRAIGWTIAHEPDRAISMFTLTELLALGGGRPGDFDAWGMVTMAAGWCGCSRLTPPGQWPTLAGRPQLGLTASTVADVNLHIAMMLQEMRLPAALAPSVLAGAMQDFIDEVRPTDDGDWLTMARTALTLSRERVEDYVAAATAGGPLMPDTDGPGVAGP
;
A
#
# COMPACT_ATOMS: atom_id res chain seq x y z
N MET A 1 0.68 -39.93 -10.28
CA MET A 1 2.00 -39.28 -10.33
C MET A 1 3.02 -40.21 -9.69
N PRO A 2 3.97 -40.74 -10.47
CA PRO A 2 5.04 -41.60 -9.96
C PRO A 2 5.92 -40.85 -8.94
N GLY A 3 6.27 -41.49 -7.82
CA GLY A 3 7.09 -40.88 -6.74
C GLY A 3 6.36 -39.88 -5.83
N GLY A 4 5.10 -39.54 -6.11
CA GLY A 4 4.31 -38.58 -5.34
C GLY A 4 4.63 -37.11 -5.67
N THR A 5 3.77 -36.20 -5.22
CA THR A 5 3.92 -34.75 -5.46
C THR A 5 5.19 -34.17 -4.85
N ALA A 6 5.55 -34.62 -3.65
CA ALA A 6 6.72 -34.11 -2.93
C ALA A 6 8.04 -34.42 -3.64
N ALA A 7 8.28 -35.68 -4.01
CA ALA A 7 9.51 -36.05 -4.71
C ALA A 7 9.63 -35.34 -6.06
N PHE A 8 8.51 -35.16 -6.75
CA PHE A 8 8.45 -34.46 -8.03
C PHE A 8 8.72 -32.95 -7.89
N ALA A 9 8.09 -32.29 -6.92
CA ALA A 9 8.30 -30.86 -6.64
C ALA A 9 9.75 -30.57 -6.22
N HIS A 10 10.33 -31.39 -5.33
CA HIS A 10 11.73 -31.24 -4.92
C HIS A 10 12.71 -31.43 -6.09
N ALA A 11 12.42 -32.35 -7.03
CA ALA A 11 13.22 -32.51 -8.24
C ALA A 11 13.21 -31.26 -9.14
N LEU A 12 12.16 -30.44 -9.04
CA LEU A 12 12.03 -29.15 -9.71
C LEU A 12 12.56 -27.97 -8.86
N GLY A 13 13.07 -28.23 -7.65
CA GLY A 13 13.48 -27.20 -6.70
C GLY A 13 12.32 -26.32 -6.22
N ILE A 14 11.13 -26.91 -6.08
CA ILE A 14 9.92 -26.26 -5.58
C ILE A 14 9.72 -26.69 -4.12
N ASP A 15 9.69 -25.70 -3.22
CA ASP A 15 9.43 -25.84 -1.79
C ASP A 15 8.73 -24.54 -1.31
N PRO A 16 7.55 -24.61 -0.64
CA PRO A 16 6.80 -25.80 -0.25
C PRO A 16 6.20 -26.58 -1.43
N VAL A 17 5.84 -27.85 -1.18
CA VAL A 17 5.23 -28.75 -2.17
C VAL A 17 3.81 -28.28 -2.52
N PRO A 18 3.48 -28.09 -3.82
CA PRO A 18 2.13 -27.75 -4.25
C PRO A 18 1.07 -28.74 -3.80
N ASP A 19 -0.13 -28.23 -3.50
CA ASP A 19 -1.26 -29.10 -3.18
C ASP A 19 -1.61 -30.02 -4.34
N ARG A 20 -1.95 -31.28 -4.06
CA ARG A 20 -2.37 -32.27 -5.08
C ARG A 20 -3.47 -31.74 -5.99
N ALA A 21 -4.44 -31.01 -5.44
CA ALA A 21 -5.55 -30.43 -6.18
C ALA A 21 -5.16 -29.28 -7.14
N ARG A 22 -4.05 -28.58 -6.85
CA ARG A 22 -3.56 -27.41 -7.59
C ARG A 22 -2.23 -27.66 -8.30
N PHE A 23 -1.69 -28.86 -8.17
CA PHE A 23 -0.33 -29.22 -8.57
C PHE A 23 0.04 -28.74 -9.97
N PHE A 24 -0.80 -28.99 -10.97
CA PHE A 24 -0.55 -28.52 -12.34
C PHE A 24 -0.64 -27.00 -12.48
N SER A 25 -1.61 -26.35 -11.84
CA SER A 25 -1.75 -24.89 -11.94
C SER A 25 -0.51 -24.17 -11.39
N GLU A 26 0.05 -24.67 -10.30
CA GLU A 26 1.24 -24.10 -9.65
C GLU A 26 2.52 -24.45 -10.41
N ILE A 27 2.72 -25.71 -10.80
CA ILE A 27 3.93 -26.13 -11.53
C ILE A 27 4.04 -25.44 -12.89
N SER A 28 2.94 -25.27 -13.61
CA SER A 28 2.95 -24.57 -14.89
C SER A 28 3.49 -23.14 -14.74
N ARG A 29 3.07 -22.41 -13.68
CA ARG A 29 3.62 -21.09 -13.35
C ARG A 29 5.09 -21.19 -12.99
N LEU A 30 5.45 -22.03 -12.03
CA LEU A 30 6.81 -22.09 -11.48
C LEU A 30 7.89 -22.49 -12.50
N ILE A 31 7.54 -23.33 -13.48
CA ILE A 31 8.46 -23.74 -14.55
C ILE A 31 8.53 -22.70 -15.68
N TYR A 32 7.42 -22.09 -16.08
CA TYR A 32 7.32 -21.32 -17.32
C TYR A 32 7.07 -19.81 -17.15
N ASP A 33 7.05 -19.28 -15.93
CA ASP A 33 6.91 -17.84 -15.65
C ASP A 33 8.24 -17.07 -15.61
N ASN A 34 9.38 -17.77 -15.66
CA ASN A 34 10.70 -17.17 -15.87
C ASN A 34 11.18 -17.42 -17.32
N PRO A 35 12.05 -16.55 -17.89
CA PRO A 35 12.68 -16.87 -19.17
C PRO A 35 13.37 -18.23 -19.07
N GLU A 36 13.03 -19.13 -20.01
CA GLU A 36 13.57 -20.49 -20.07
C GLU A 36 15.11 -20.50 -19.98
N GLY A 37 15.67 -21.48 -19.25
CA GLY A 37 17.13 -21.65 -19.15
C GLY A 37 17.81 -21.08 -17.89
N ARG A 38 17.09 -20.45 -16.96
CA ARG A 38 17.67 -19.91 -15.71
C ARG A 38 17.93 -20.93 -14.60
N LYS A 39 17.33 -22.13 -14.66
CA LYS A 39 17.51 -23.20 -13.65
C LYS A 39 18.02 -24.49 -14.32
N PRO A 40 19.35 -24.64 -14.52
CA PRO A 40 19.93 -25.79 -15.21
C PRO A 40 19.51 -27.16 -14.65
N ALA A 41 19.25 -27.24 -13.34
CA ALA A 41 18.76 -28.46 -12.69
C ALA A 41 17.32 -28.83 -13.13
N VAL A 42 16.43 -27.84 -13.27
CA VAL A 42 15.07 -28.04 -13.78
C VAL A 42 15.12 -28.48 -15.23
N ASP A 43 15.92 -27.80 -16.06
CA ASP A 43 16.07 -28.16 -17.48
C ASP A 43 16.63 -29.58 -17.65
N ALA A 44 17.62 -29.97 -16.84
CA ALA A 44 18.17 -31.31 -16.83
C ALA A 44 17.13 -32.36 -16.41
N PHE A 45 16.31 -32.07 -15.40
CA PHE A 45 15.23 -32.95 -14.97
C PHE A 45 14.16 -33.10 -16.07
N LEU A 46 13.69 -31.99 -16.66
CA LEU A 46 12.73 -32.01 -17.78
C LEU A 46 13.29 -32.76 -18.98
N GLN A 47 14.58 -32.58 -19.30
CA GLN A 47 15.24 -33.33 -20.36
C GLN A 47 15.32 -34.82 -20.04
N SER A 48 15.53 -35.20 -18.78
CA SER A 48 15.53 -36.60 -18.34
C SER A 48 14.15 -37.26 -18.51
N LEU A 49 13.05 -36.52 -18.29
CA LEU A 49 11.69 -37.02 -18.53
C LEU A 49 11.39 -37.25 -20.02
N ARG A 50 12.04 -36.50 -20.92
CA ARG A 50 11.90 -36.66 -22.39
C ARG A 50 12.67 -37.87 -22.93
N GLN A 51 13.70 -38.33 -22.23
CA GLN A 51 14.57 -39.42 -22.70
C GLN A 51 14.07 -40.78 -22.19
N LYS A 52 14.03 -41.80 -23.07
CA LYS A 52 13.88 -43.19 -22.61
C LYS A 52 15.15 -43.60 -21.86
N PRO A 53 15.06 -44.31 -20.72
CA PRO A 53 16.24 -44.71 -19.97
C PRO A 53 17.17 -45.56 -20.86
N ALA A 54 18.37 -45.04 -21.14
CA ALA A 54 19.42 -45.77 -21.84
C ALA A 54 19.97 -46.86 -20.91
N ARG A 55 20.17 -48.09 -21.43
CA ARG A 55 20.81 -49.18 -20.67
C ARG A 55 22.15 -48.71 -20.09
N GLY A 56 22.25 -48.65 -18.76
CA GLY A 56 23.49 -48.38 -18.02
C GLY A 56 23.69 -46.94 -17.52
N ARG A 57 22.78 -45.99 -17.81
CA ARG A 57 22.78 -44.66 -17.16
C ARG A 57 21.74 -44.61 -16.05
N LEU A 58 22.16 -44.28 -14.82
CA LEU A 58 21.24 -43.97 -13.73
C LEU A 58 20.48 -42.68 -14.07
N PRO A 59 19.15 -42.62 -13.85
CA PRO A 59 18.40 -41.37 -13.98
C PRO A 59 18.95 -40.32 -13.00
N VAL A 60 18.82 -39.03 -13.35
CA VAL A 60 19.21 -37.91 -12.46
C VAL A 60 18.36 -37.91 -11.18
N VAL A 61 17.12 -38.38 -11.26
CA VAL A 61 16.19 -38.60 -10.12
C VAL A 61 15.39 -39.88 -10.37
N THR A 62 15.35 -40.80 -9.41
CA THR A 62 14.54 -42.02 -9.48
C THR A 62 13.20 -41.79 -8.77
N LEU A 63 12.12 -41.60 -9.52
CA LEU A 63 10.76 -41.55 -8.96
C LEU A 63 10.29 -42.98 -8.68
N ASP A 64 10.07 -43.34 -7.41
CA ASP A 64 9.58 -44.68 -7.05
C ASP A 64 8.13 -44.87 -7.51
N PRO A 65 7.84 -45.76 -8.48
CA PRO A 65 6.49 -46.01 -8.96
C PRO A 65 5.57 -46.57 -7.88
N LYS A 66 6.11 -47.19 -6.82
CA LYS A 66 5.33 -47.74 -5.71
C LYS A 66 4.76 -46.67 -4.78
N GLN A 67 5.33 -45.46 -4.80
CA GLN A 67 4.83 -44.29 -4.06
C GLN A 67 4.13 -43.36 -5.04
N SER A 68 2.91 -43.69 -5.47
CA SER A 68 2.18 -42.86 -6.43
C SER A 68 1.02 -42.11 -5.79
N GLU A 69 0.84 -40.85 -6.18
CA GLU A 69 -0.26 -40.01 -5.72
C GLU A 69 -1.19 -39.64 -6.89
N LEU A 70 -2.49 -39.56 -6.60
CA LEU A 70 -3.49 -39.07 -7.56
C LEU A 70 -3.46 -37.53 -7.61
N VAL A 71 -3.47 -36.97 -8.81
CA VAL A 71 -3.67 -35.53 -9.06
C VAL A 71 -4.70 -35.33 -10.17
N PRO A 72 -5.47 -34.24 -10.15
CA PRO A 72 -6.42 -33.95 -11.22
C PRO A 72 -5.71 -33.54 -12.50
N VAL A 73 -6.11 -34.13 -13.62
CA VAL A 73 -5.73 -33.73 -14.99
C VAL A 73 -7.03 -33.55 -15.77
N PRO A 74 -7.25 -32.42 -16.47
CA PRO A 74 -8.44 -32.24 -17.29
C PRO A 74 -8.39 -33.17 -18.51
N LEU A 75 -9.56 -33.69 -18.92
CA LEU A 75 -9.74 -34.60 -20.06
C LEU A 75 -9.07 -35.98 -19.90
N THR A 76 -9.41 -36.93 -20.78
CA THR A 76 -8.89 -38.30 -20.74
C THR A 76 -7.55 -38.44 -21.45
N ALA A 77 -6.77 -39.47 -21.09
CA ALA A 77 -5.47 -39.75 -21.73
C ALA A 77 -5.60 -39.98 -23.26
N ASP A 78 -6.74 -40.47 -23.73
CA ASP A 78 -7.01 -40.67 -25.15
C ASP A 78 -7.11 -39.32 -25.89
N VAL A 79 -7.85 -38.36 -25.32
CA VAL A 79 -7.95 -36.99 -25.89
C VAL A 79 -6.56 -36.34 -25.96
N TRP A 80 -5.76 -36.46 -24.90
CA TRP A 80 -4.38 -35.95 -24.89
C TRP A 80 -3.49 -36.64 -25.94
N SER A 81 -3.62 -37.95 -26.09
CA SER A 81 -2.86 -38.75 -27.05
C SER A 81 -3.12 -38.31 -28.49
N ASP A 82 -4.40 -38.06 -28.82
CA ASP A 82 -4.83 -37.75 -30.18
C ASP A 82 -4.64 -36.26 -30.52
N ALA A 83 -5.09 -35.37 -29.63
CA ALA A 83 -5.19 -33.94 -29.89
C ALA A 83 -3.88 -33.17 -29.68
N ILE A 84 -3.04 -33.59 -28.72
CA ILE A 84 -1.87 -32.83 -28.27
C ILE A 84 -0.57 -33.56 -28.58
N PHE A 85 -0.44 -34.82 -28.16
CA PHE A 85 0.83 -35.55 -28.30
C PHE A 85 0.99 -36.25 -29.65
N HIS A 86 -0.10 -36.46 -30.38
CA HIS A 86 -0.16 -37.24 -31.62
C HIS A 86 0.53 -38.61 -31.52
N ARG A 87 0.46 -39.21 -30.32
CA ARG A 87 0.96 -40.55 -29.99
C ARG A 87 0.21 -41.07 -28.78
N ARG A 88 0.11 -42.39 -28.66
CA ARG A 88 -0.46 -43.03 -27.47
C ARG A 88 0.37 -42.69 -26.22
N VAL A 89 -0.29 -42.14 -25.21
CA VAL A 89 0.25 -41.89 -23.86
C VAL A 89 -0.63 -42.62 -22.86
N ALA A 90 -0.03 -43.50 -22.06
CA ALA A 90 -0.78 -44.24 -21.05
C ALA A 90 -1.16 -43.32 -19.86
N ARG A 91 -2.22 -43.68 -19.12
CA ARG A 91 -2.74 -42.88 -17.99
C ARG A 91 -1.70 -42.61 -16.91
N ASP A 92 -0.83 -43.58 -16.64
CA ASP A 92 0.27 -43.52 -15.67
C ASP A 92 1.45 -42.66 -16.15
N GLU A 93 1.64 -42.52 -17.46
CA GLU A 93 2.68 -41.69 -18.09
C GLU A 93 2.22 -40.24 -18.34
N LEU A 94 0.90 -39.97 -18.28
CA LEU A 94 0.30 -38.71 -18.72
C LEU A 94 0.89 -37.49 -18.00
N VAL A 95 1.02 -37.55 -16.67
CA VAL A 95 1.55 -36.43 -15.87
C VAL A 95 2.97 -36.07 -16.29
N THR A 96 3.84 -37.08 -16.41
CA THR A 96 5.23 -36.89 -16.83
C THR A 96 5.31 -36.40 -18.26
N ALA A 97 4.43 -36.87 -19.16
CA ALA A 97 4.38 -36.41 -20.54
C ALA A 97 3.94 -34.95 -20.66
N ILE A 98 2.95 -34.52 -19.88
CA ILE A 98 2.49 -33.12 -19.84
C ILE A 98 3.62 -32.22 -19.34
N VAL A 99 4.18 -32.49 -18.16
CA VAL A 99 5.22 -31.61 -17.56
C VAL A 99 6.48 -31.53 -18.42
N ALA A 100 6.84 -32.61 -19.12
CA ALA A 100 8.00 -32.63 -20.00
C ALA A 100 7.82 -31.75 -21.26
N ASP A 101 6.59 -31.45 -21.66
CA ASP A 101 6.25 -30.67 -22.85
C ASP A 101 5.63 -29.31 -22.47
N ARG A 102 6.27 -28.23 -22.93
CA ARG A 102 5.82 -26.87 -22.60
C ARG A 102 4.42 -26.59 -23.13
N THR A 103 4.14 -26.96 -24.36
CA THR A 103 2.84 -26.73 -25.00
C THR A 103 1.76 -27.49 -24.26
N ALA A 104 1.99 -28.77 -23.96
CA ALA A 104 1.06 -29.58 -23.19
C ALA A 104 0.83 -29.00 -21.78
N THR A 105 1.87 -28.52 -21.11
CA THR A 105 1.76 -27.91 -19.77
C THR A 105 0.93 -26.62 -19.80
N LEU A 106 1.11 -25.78 -20.81
CA LEU A 106 0.33 -24.55 -20.98
C LEU A 106 -1.13 -24.85 -21.33
N ILE A 107 -1.39 -25.81 -22.23
CA ILE A 107 -2.76 -26.27 -22.52
C ILE A 107 -3.41 -26.85 -21.26
N CYS A 108 -2.69 -27.66 -20.48
CA CYS A 108 -3.21 -28.23 -19.24
C CYS A 108 -3.59 -27.13 -18.25
N HIS A 109 -2.75 -26.10 -18.10
CA HIS A 109 -3.03 -24.94 -17.25
C HIS A 109 -4.33 -24.24 -17.67
N GLY A 110 -4.50 -23.97 -18.97
CA GLY A 110 -5.72 -23.32 -19.46
C GLY A 110 -6.97 -24.16 -19.25
N LEU A 111 -6.89 -25.47 -19.51
CA LEU A 111 -8.00 -26.39 -19.30
C LEU A 111 -8.44 -26.47 -17.82
N ILE A 112 -7.50 -26.34 -16.86
CA ILE A 112 -7.84 -26.35 -15.43
C ILE A 112 -8.75 -25.17 -15.05
N ALA A 113 -8.64 -24.04 -15.76
CA ALA A 113 -9.43 -22.83 -15.48
C ALA A 113 -10.87 -22.88 -16.00
N LEU A 114 -11.21 -23.86 -16.85
CA LEU A 114 -12.52 -23.98 -17.49
C LEU A 114 -13.57 -24.65 -16.60
N ASP A 115 -14.85 -24.35 -16.86
CA ASP A 115 -15.98 -25.09 -16.30
C ASP A 115 -16.17 -26.47 -16.96
N ASP A 116 -16.97 -27.32 -16.32
CA ASP A 116 -17.18 -28.72 -16.76
C ASP A 116 -17.86 -28.84 -18.12
N GLU A 117 -18.82 -27.96 -18.44
CA GLU A 117 -19.54 -27.99 -19.73
C GLU A 117 -18.60 -27.60 -20.88
N THR A 118 -17.77 -26.57 -20.67
CA THR A 118 -16.75 -26.15 -21.62
C THR A 118 -15.68 -27.23 -21.82
N LEU A 119 -15.25 -27.91 -20.75
CA LEU A 119 -14.33 -29.05 -20.86
C LEU A 119 -14.93 -30.22 -21.62
N ALA A 120 -16.19 -30.57 -21.35
CA ALA A 120 -16.89 -31.64 -22.06
C ALA A 120 -16.96 -31.35 -23.56
N TYR A 121 -17.34 -30.11 -23.93
CA TYR A 121 -17.36 -29.67 -25.33
C TYR A 121 -15.99 -29.82 -26.00
N LEU A 122 -14.92 -29.33 -25.36
CA LEU A 122 -13.56 -29.44 -25.92
C LEU A 122 -13.06 -30.89 -26.01
N GLY A 123 -13.48 -31.76 -25.09
CA GLY A 123 -13.18 -33.19 -25.14
C GLY A 123 -13.82 -33.90 -26.34
N GLU A 124 -15.02 -33.47 -26.74
CA GLU A 124 -15.72 -33.97 -27.93
C GLU A 124 -15.20 -33.34 -29.24
N HIS A 125 -14.59 -32.15 -29.16
CA HIS A 125 -14.10 -31.36 -30.31
C HIS A 125 -12.57 -31.18 -30.29
N SER A 126 -11.84 -32.29 -30.34
CA SER A 126 -10.38 -32.35 -30.20
C SER A 126 -9.59 -31.53 -31.24
N SER A 127 -10.19 -31.20 -32.39
CA SER A 127 -9.59 -30.32 -33.41
C SER A 127 -9.32 -28.90 -32.89
N ILE A 128 -10.16 -28.40 -31.99
CA ILE A 128 -9.97 -27.08 -31.35
C ILE A 128 -8.73 -27.12 -30.46
N LEU A 129 -8.58 -28.20 -29.67
CA LEU A 129 -7.44 -28.40 -28.77
C LEU A 129 -6.13 -28.50 -29.55
N ALA A 130 -6.10 -29.26 -30.65
CA ALA A 130 -4.93 -29.36 -31.52
C ALA A 130 -4.50 -27.98 -32.06
N ARG A 131 -5.47 -27.19 -32.52
CA ARG A 131 -5.21 -25.83 -33.04
C ARG A 131 -4.70 -24.88 -31.95
N LEU A 132 -5.30 -24.92 -30.76
CA LEU A 132 -4.84 -24.12 -29.63
C LEU A 132 -3.41 -24.50 -29.23
N ALA A 133 -3.09 -25.79 -29.18
CA ALA A 133 -1.75 -26.28 -28.88
C ALA A 133 -0.71 -25.77 -29.89
N GLU A 134 -1.04 -25.81 -31.18
CA GLU A 134 -0.14 -25.39 -32.25
C GLU A 134 0.06 -23.86 -32.29
N ARG A 135 -1.00 -23.07 -32.09
CA ARG A 135 -0.99 -21.64 -32.45
C ARG A 135 -1.08 -20.68 -31.26
N ALA A 136 -1.68 -21.12 -30.15
CA ALA A 136 -2.15 -20.22 -29.10
C ALA A 136 -1.93 -20.72 -27.66
N ALA A 137 -1.11 -21.75 -27.43
CA ALA A 137 -0.97 -22.37 -26.12
C ALA A 137 -0.65 -21.37 -24.97
N PRO A 138 0.26 -20.39 -25.12
CA PRO A 138 0.52 -19.43 -24.04
C PRO A 138 -0.66 -18.48 -23.79
N MET A 139 -1.41 -18.11 -24.84
CA MET A 139 -2.56 -17.20 -24.76
C MET A 139 -3.72 -17.92 -24.07
N PHE A 140 -3.94 -19.18 -24.45
CA PHE A 140 -4.93 -20.05 -23.84
C PHE A 140 -4.62 -20.33 -22.37
N ALA A 141 -3.36 -20.57 -22.01
CA ALA A 141 -2.95 -20.71 -20.62
C ALA A 141 -3.25 -19.45 -19.80
N ALA A 142 -2.99 -18.26 -20.34
CA ALA A 142 -3.17 -17.00 -19.63
C ALA A 142 -4.64 -16.56 -19.51
N PHE A 143 -5.50 -16.85 -20.51
CA PHE A 143 -6.80 -16.18 -20.68
C PHE A 143 -8.01 -17.08 -20.93
N SER A 144 -7.88 -18.38 -20.69
CA SER A 144 -9.00 -19.30 -20.87
C SER A 144 -10.08 -19.17 -19.80
N SER A 145 -9.80 -18.53 -18.67
CA SER A 145 -10.72 -18.52 -17.51
C SER A 145 -12.09 -17.89 -17.78
N GLY A 146 -12.15 -16.95 -18.73
CA GLY A 146 -13.39 -16.33 -19.20
C GLY A 146 -14.14 -17.10 -20.28
N LEU A 147 -13.56 -18.16 -20.88
CA LEU A 147 -14.19 -18.92 -21.97
C LEU A 147 -15.29 -19.84 -21.43
N HIS A 148 -16.52 -19.61 -21.90
CA HIS A 148 -17.69 -20.42 -21.55
C HIS A 148 -18.37 -20.93 -22.81
N ILE A 149 -18.62 -22.23 -22.87
CA ILE A 149 -19.42 -22.87 -23.91
C ILE A 149 -20.60 -23.56 -23.23
N GLN A 150 -21.81 -23.10 -23.55
CA GLN A 150 -23.05 -23.67 -23.04
C GLN A 150 -24.00 -23.93 -24.19
N GLN A 151 -24.64 -25.10 -24.19
CA GLN A 151 -25.60 -25.48 -25.24
C GLN A 151 -25.04 -25.28 -26.67
N ASN A 152 -23.78 -25.70 -26.90
CA ASN A 152 -23.05 -25.56 -28.17
C ASN A 152 -22.90 -24.10 -28.66
N ARG A 153 -22.82 -23.14 -27.75
CA ARG A 153 -22.63 -21.71 -28.04
C ARG A 153 -21.65 -21.09 -27.05
N VAL A 154 -20.80 -20.19 -27.54
CA VAL A 154 -19.95 -19.37 -26.67
C VAL A 154 -20.83 -18.37 -25.90
N VAL A 155 -20.71 -18.33 -24.58
CA VAL A 155 -21.37 -17.35 -23.72
C VAL A 155 -20.36 -16.25 -23.39
N PRO A 156 -20.42 -15.09 -24.05
CA PRO A 156 -19.45 -14.04 -23.80
C PRO A 156 -19.62 -13.35 -22.44
N PRO A 157 -18.56 -12.75 -21.89
CA PRO A 157 -18.66 -11.81 -20.79
C PRO A 157 -19.69 -10.72 -21.08
N GLY A 158 -20.64 -10.54 -20.16
CA GLY A 158 -21.80 -9.65 -20.32
C GLY A 158 -23.07 -10.34 -20.85
N GLY A 159 -23.01 -11.65 -21.13
CA GLY A 159 -24.16 -12.46 -21.52
C GLY A 159 -24.74 -12.04 -22.88
N ASP A 160 -26.03 -12.27 -23.08
CA ASP A 160 -26.70 -12.04 -24.36
C ASP A 160 -26.64 -10.58 -24.83
N ALA A 161 -26.67 -9.62 -23.90
CA ALA A 161 -26.58 -8.20 -24.21
C ALA A 161 -25.24 -7.83 -24.87
N ALA A 162 -24.17 -8.59 -24.60
CA ALA A 162 -22.84 -8.35 -25.13
C ALA A 162 -22.55 -9.11 -26.45
N VAL A 163 -23.41 -10.05 -26.86
CA VAL A 163 -23.17 -10.87 -28.06
C VAL A 163 -22.93 -10.02 -29.31
N PRO A 164 -23.74 -8.99 -29.64
CA PRO A 164 -23.47 -8.17 -30.83
C PRO A 164 -22.12 -7.45 -30.78
N LEU A 165 -21.65 -7.08 -29.57
CA LEU A 165 -20.37 -6.42 -29.37
C LEU A 165 -19.21 -7.37 -29.70
N TRP A 166 -19.26 -8.59 -29.14
CA TRP A 166 -18.23 -9.59 -29.36
C TRP A 166 -18.18 -10.09 -30.79
N GLU A 167 -19.34 -10.39 -31.42
CA GLU A 167 -19.38 -10.81 -32.83
C GLU A 167 -18.84 -9.73 -33.79
N THR A 168 -18.95 -8.45 -33.41
CA THR A 168 -18.41 -7.33 -34.21
C THR A 168 -16.88 -7.29 -34.18
N VAL A 169 -16.25 -7.65 -33.06
CA VAL A 169 -14.79 -7.55 -32.90
C VAL A 169 -14.07 -8.87 -33.21
N THR A 170 -14.70 -10.02 -32.95
CA THR A 170 -14.16 -11.34 -33.36
C THR A 170 -14.43 -11.67 -34.82
N LEU A 171 -15.37 -10.95 -35.46
CA LEU A 171 -15.85 -11.20 -36.81
C LEU A 171 -16.41 -12.61 -37.02
N GLU A 172 -16.92 -13.24 -35.96
CA GLU A 172 -17.50 -14.58 -36.01
C GLU A 172 -18.68 -14.74 -35.06
N LYS A 173 -19.62 -15.62 -35.40
CA LYS A 173 -20.82 -15.88 -34.59
C LYS A 173 -20.50 -16.72 -33.37
N VAL A 174 -21.11 -16.40 -32.23
CA VAL A 174 -20.96 -17.19 -30.98
C VAL A 174 -21.48 -18.62 -31.10
N THR A 175 -22.34 -18.90 -32.09
CA THR A 175 -22.84 -20.25 -32.41
C THR A 175 -21.88 -21.06 -33.28
N ARG A 176 -20.78 -20.48 -33.77
CA ARG A 176 -19.72 -21.15 -34.52
C ARG A 176 -18.48 -21.29 -33.65
N VAL A 177 -18.63 -22.09 -32.58
CA VAL A 177 -17.70 -22.19 -31.46
C VAL A 177 -16.25 -22.39 -31.93
N ASP A 178 -15.97 -23.37 -32.79
CA ASP A 178 -14.62 -23.67 -33.26
C ASP A 178 -13.91 -22.47 -33.89
N ARG A 179 -14.64 -21.70 -34.72
CA ARG A 179 -14.09 -20.51 -35.39
C ARG A 179 -13.99 -19.33 -34.45
N PHE A 180 -14.98 -19.16 -33.58
CA PHE A 180 -14.98 -18.08 -32.59
C PHE A 180 -13.80 -18.23 -31.62
N VAL A 181 -13.59 -19.43 -31.08
CA VAL A 181 -12.46 -19.73 -30.17
C VAL A 181 -11.13 -19.52 -30.89
N ALA A 182 -10.98 -20.00 -32.12
CA ALA A 182 -9.77 -19.77 -32.89
C ALA A 182 -9.48 -18.27 -33.10
N GLN A 183 -10.49 -17.48 -33.49
CA GLN A 183 -10.31 -16.04 -33.67
C GLN A 183 -9.99 -15.34 -32.36
N LEU A 184 -10.67 -15.68 -31.27
CA LEU A 184 -10.47 -15.05 -29.97
C LEU A 184 -9.00 -15.12 -29.50
N PHE A 185 -8.36 -16.28 -29.66
CA PHE A 185 -7.00 -16.51 -29.20
C PHE A 185 -5.90 -16.21 -30.23
N GLU A 186 -6.22 -16.13 -31.52
CA GLU A 186 -5.24 -15.84 -32.59
C GLU A 186 -5.22 -14.36 -33.02
N LEU A 187 -6.35 -13.64 -32.92
CA LEU A 187 -6.42 -12.23 -33.31
C LEU A 187 -5.49 -11.37 -32.47
N ASP A 188 -4.76 -10.49 -33.17
CA ASP A 188 -3.86 -9.51 -32.57
C ASP A 188 -2.91 -10.15 -31.53
N GLU A 189 -2.33 -11.29 -31.91
CA GLU A 189 -1.43 -12.09 -31.08
C GLU A 189 -2.03 -12.52 -29.72
N GLY A 190 -3.35 -12.63 -29.63
CA GLY A 190 -4.08 -13.04 -28.42
C GLY A 190 -4.50 -11.89 -27.51
N ARG A 191 -4.33 -10.64 -27.92
CA ARG A 191 -4.77 -9.45 -27.16
C ARG A 191 -6.30 -9.38 -27.02
N LEU A 192 -7.05 -9.91 -27.97
CA LEU A 192 -8.51 -9.97 -27.84
C LEU A 192 -8.94 -10.96 -26.74
N ALA A 193 -8.24 -12.09 -26.61
CA ALA A 193 -8.44 -13.02 -25.49
C ALA A 193 -8.12 -12.37 -24.15
N TYR A 194 -7.09 -11.51 -24.07
CA TYR A 194 -6.79 -10.74 -22.87
C TYR A 194 -7.95 -9.85 -22.43
N LEU A 195 -8.52 -9.08 -23.36
CA LEU A 195 -9.67 -8.22 -23.08
C LEU A 195 -10.89 -9.06 -22.65
N TYR A 196 -11.15 -10.17 -23.34
CA TYR A 196 -12.25 -11.08 -23.04
C TYR A 196 -12.14 -11.65 -21.63
N ASP A 197 -10.97 -12.17 -21.26
CA ASP A 197 -10.72 -12.73 -19.93
C ASP A 197 -10.78 -11.65 -18.83
N THR A 198 -10.23 -10.47 -19.09
CA THR A 198 -10.29 -9.32 -18.17
C THR A 198 -11.74 -8.92 -17.86
N ILE A 199 -12.58 -8.76 -18.89
CA ILE A 199 -14.01 -8.46 -18.72
C ILE A 199 -14.73 -9.62 -18.01
N GLY A 200 -14.29 -10.86 -18.28
CA GLY A 200 -14.76 -12.08 -17.61
C GLY A 200 -14.54 -12.08 -16.10
N GLN A 201 -13.45 -11.47 -15.63
CA GLN A 201 -13.01 -11.44 -14.23
C GLN A 201 -13.60 -10.27 -13.42
N PHE A 202 -14.05 -9.20 -14.08
CA PHE A 202 -14.63 -8.05 -13.39
C PHE A 202 -15.96 -8.34 -12.71
N ASP A 203 -16.23 -7.60 -11.62
CA ASP A 203 -17.56 -7.51 -11.04
C ASP A 203 -18.58 -6.93 -12.05
N ALA A 204 -19.86 -7.01 -11.72
CA ALA A 204 -20.92 -6.58 -12.63
C ALA A 204 -20.82 -5.10 -13.04
N PRO A 205 -20.58 -4.14 -12.11
CA PRO A 205 -20.36 -2.73 -12.46
C PRO A 205 -19.20 -2.48 -13.43
N HIS A 206 -18.00 -3.00 -13.16
CA HIS A 206 -16.82 -2.76 -14.02
C HIS A 206 -16.96 -3.48 -15.37
N ARG A 207 -17.65 -4.61 -15.40
CA ARG A 207 -18.03 -5.30 -16.64
C ARG A 207 -19.00 -4.46 -17.48
N ALA A 208 -20.01 -3.86 -16.85
CA ALA A 208 -20.96 -2.96 -17.51
C ALA A 208 -20.28 -1.69 -18.04
N PHE A 209 -19.35 -1.11 -17.28
CA PHE A 209 -18.50 0.01 -17.71
C PHE A 209 -17.71 -0.34 -18.97
N THR A 210 -16.98 -1.47 -18.93
CA THR A 210 -16.05 -1.87 -19.99
C THR A 210 -16.78 -2.20 -21.30
N LEU A 211 -17.96 -2.83 -21.20
CA LEU A 211 -18.83 -3.13 -22.35
C LEU A 211 -19.66 -1.91 -22.82
N GLY A 212 -19.64 -0.80 -22.08
CA GLY A 212 -20.46 0.39 -22.35
C GLY A 212 -21.96 0.17 -22.16
N LEU A 213 -22.38 -0.81 -21.35
CA LEU A 213 -23.80 -1.16 -21.17
C LEU A 213 -24.63 -0.04 -20.51
N TRP A 214 -23.98 0.84 -19.77
CA TRP A 214 -24.58 2.06 -19.21
C TRP A 214 -24.94 3.10 -20.29
N MET A 215 -24.37 3.00 -21.50
CA MET A 215 -24.71 3.91 -22.60
C MET A 215 -26.06 3.55 -23.21
N PRO A 216 -27.01 4.50 -23.31
CA PRO A 216 -28.35 4.20 -23.82
C PRO A 216 -28.36 3.88 -25.32
N ASN A 217 -27.47 4.50 -26.11
CA ASN A 217 -27.42 4.31 -27.55
C ASN A 217 -26.61 3.06 -27.93
N ALA A 218 -27.28 2.07 -28.54
CA ALA A 218 -26.66 0.81 -28.94
C ALA A 218 -25.59 0.94 -30.02
N GLN A 219 -25.75 1.88 -30.97
CA GLN A 219 -24.76 2.12 -32.02
C GLN A 219 -23.50 2.75 -31.42
N THR A 220 -23.66 3.79 -30.59
CA THR A 220 -22.55 4.40 -29.87
C THR A 220 -21.81 3.36 -29.04
N ARG A 221 -22.52 2.50 -28.29
CA ARG A 221 -21.93 1.42 -27.52
C ARG A 221 -21.10 0.47 -28.39
N ALA A 222 -21.62 0.03 -29.53
CA ALA A 222 -20.90 -0.84 -30.46
C ALA A 222 -19.63 -0.16 -31.02
N ASP A 223 -19.73 1.11 -31.41
CA ASP A 223 -18.60 1.88 -31.94
C ASP A 223 -17.51 2.09 -30.88
N ARG A 224 -17.89 2.41 -29.63
CA ARG A 224 -16.95 2.57 -28.51
C ARG A 224 -16.31 1.24 -28.10
N PHE A 225 -17.06 0.15 -28.04
CA PHE A 225 -16.48 -1.17 -27.74
C PHE A 225 -15.52 -1.65 -28.84
N LYS A 226 -15.84 -1.38 -30.11
CA LYS A 226 -14.92 -1.65 -31.22
C LYS A 226 -13.61 -0.86 -31.09
N ALA A 227 -13.68 0.42 -30.72
CA ALA A 227 -12.49 1.23 -30.44
C ALA A 227 -11.65 0.65 -29.27
N LEU A 228 -12.30 0.24 -28.18
CA LEU A 228 -11.62 -0.45 -27.07
C LEU A 228 -10.90 -1.72 -27.55
N ALA A 229 -11.60 -2.61 -28.25
CA ALA A 229 -11.09 -3.91 -28.70
C ALA A 229 -10.09 -3.83 -29.86
N THR A 230 -9.73 -2.63 -30.30
CA THR A 230 -8.72 -2.39 -31.34
C THR A 230 -7.67 -1.42 -30.79
N THR A 231 -7.85 -0.11 -30.99
CA THR A 231 -6.87 0.90 -30.57
C THR A 231 -6.65 0.95 -29.06
N GLY A 232 -7.67 0.63 -28.26
CA GLY A 232 -7.57 0.65 -26.80
C GLY A 232 -6.63 -0.42 -26.24
N ILE A 233 -6.76 -1.67 -26.68
CA ILE A 233 -5.88 -2.77 -26.23
C ILE A 233 -4.47 -2.66 -26.83
N ASP A 234 -4.34 -2.14 -28.04
CA ASP A 234 -3.06 -1.91 -28.73
C ASP A 234 -2.17 -0.87 -28.06
N ALA A 235 -2.75 -0.02 -27.21
CA ALA A 235 -2.02 0.98 -26.46
C ALA A 235 -1.06 0.35 -25.43
N PHE A 236 -1.28 -0.90 -25.00
CA PHE A 236 -0.48 -1.58 -23.98
C PHE A 236 0.55 -2.54 -24.59
N LYS A 237 1.70 -2.01 -25.02
CA LYS A 237 2.74 -2.78 -25.75
C LYS A 237 3.78 -3.46 -24.86
N ASP A 238 3.77 -3.15 -23.56
CA ASP A 238 4.82 -3.54 -22.60
C ASP A 238 4.80 -5.03 -22.22
N TRP A 239 3.84 -5.81 -22.72
CA TRP A 239 3.65 -7.20 -22.32
C TRP A 239 4.09 -8.22 -23.40
N HIS A 240 4.92 -9.18 -22.99
CA HIS A 240 5.47 -10.25 -23.84
C HIS A 240 4.86 -11.62 -23.55
N ILE A 241 3.56 -11.75 -23.76
CA ILE A 241 2.77 -12.91 -23.34
C ILE A 241 3.27 -14.29 -23.84
N ARG A 242 3.86 -14.39 -25.04
CA ARG A 242 4.39 -15.68 -25.55
C ARG A 242 5.57 -16.20 -24.73
N GLN A 243 6.37 -15.27 -24.18
CA GLN A 243 7.55 -15.56 -23.38
C GLN A 243 7.19 -15.63 -21.89
N GLN A 244 6.33 -14.74 -21.42
CA GLN A 244 5.91 -14.60 -20.02
C GLN A 244 4.37 -14.56 -19.95
N PRO A 245 3.70 -15.72 -20.04
CA PRO A 245 2.24 -15.77 -20.09
C PRO A 245 1.57 -15.38 -18.76
N PHE A 246 2.27 -15.49 -17.62
CA PHE A 246 1.69 -15.18 -16.31
C PHE A 246 2.24 -13.88 -15.68
N GLY A 247 3.45 -13.46 -16.03
CA GLY A 247 3.97 -12.13 -15.72
C GLY A 247 3.25 -11.02 -16.48
N ARG A 248 2.70 -10.03 -15.77
CA ARG A 248 1.96 -8.88 -16.29
C ARG A 248 2.72 -7.58 -16.07
N ALA A 249 2.56 -6.64 -17.01
CA ALA A 249 3.12 -5.31 -16.87
C ALA A 249 2.45 -4.54 -15.72
N ALA A 250 3.18 -3.60 -15.10
CA ALA A 250 2.59 -2.69 -14.12
C ALA A 250 1.59 -1.77 -14.82
N TYR A 251 0.46 -1.49 -14.16
CA TYR A 251 -0.59 -0.60 -14.67
C TYR A 251 -1.04 -1.01 -16.10
N ASP A 252 -1.26 -2.31 -16.32
CA ASP A 252 -1.77 -2.83 -17.59
C ASP A 252 -3.25 -2.48 -17.82
N LEU A 253 -3.82 -2.96 -18.94
CA LEU A 253 -5.21 -2.75 -19.32
C LEU A 253 -6.18 -3.10 -18.18
N SER A 254 -5.97 -4.25 -17.54
CA SER A 254 -6.85 -4.70 -16.45
C SER A 254 -6.79 -3.77 -15.24
N MET A 255 -5.61 -3.27 -14.86
CA MET A 255 -5.49 -2.28 -13.77
C MET A 255 -6.11 -0.94 -14.14
N VAL A 256 -5.96 -0.50 -15.39
CA VAL A 256 -6.55 0.76 -15.87
C VAL A 256 -8.06 0.73 -15.76
N LEU A 257 -8.70 -0.37 -16.17
CA LEU A 257 -10.14 -0.53 -16.12
C LEU A 257 -10.65 -0.80 -14.69
N ALA A 258 -9.92 -1.57 -13.87
CA ALA A 258 -10.33 -1.92 -12.51
C ALA A 258 -10.18 -0.80 -11.47
N ARG A 259 -9.28 0.17 -11.71
CA ARG A 259 -9.03 1.27 -10.76
C ARG A 259 -10.04 2.42 -10.89
N LEU A 260 -10.77 2.50 -12.00
CA LEU A 260 -11.82 3.50 -12.16
C LEU A 260 -13.03 3.12 -11.31
N GLN A 261 -13.42 3.97 -10.38
CA GLN A 261 -14.65 3.74 -9.62
C GLN A 261 -15.87 4.02 -10.51
N VAL A 262 -16.82 3.10 -10.47
CA VAL A 262 -18.07 3.13 -11.23
C VAL A 262 -19.26 2.91 -10.31
N ASP A 263 -20.42 3.47 -10.68
CA ASP A 263 -21.67 3.21 -9.97
C ASP A 263 -22.22 1.80 -10.27
N GLU A 264 -23.34 1.42 -9.64
CA GLU A 264 -23.96 0.10 -9.84
C GLU A 264 -24.35 -0.18 -11.30
N GLY A 265 -24.60 0.86 -12.11
CA GLY A 265 -24.91 0.75 -13.53
C GLY A 265 -23.68 0.63 -14.42
N GLY A 266 -22.49 0.88 -13.89
CA GLY A 266 -21.22 0.89 -14.62
C GLY A 266 -20.88 2.25 -15.24
N ALA A 267 -21.54 3.35 -14.86
CA ALA A 267 -21.08 4.68 -15.25
C ALA A 267 -19.97 5.16 -14.30
N ALA A 268 -18.99 5.90 -14.83
CA ALA A 268 -17.88 6.44 -14.03
C ALA A 268 -18.42 7.42 -12.96
N ILE A 269 -18.00 7.26 -11.70
CA ILE A 269 -18.38 8.20 -10.64
C ILE A 269 -17.65 9.54 -10.81
N ALA A 270 -18.22 10.60 -10.24
CA ALA A 270 -17.63 11.94 -10.26
C ALA A 270 -16.24 11.98 -9.55
N PRO A 271 -15.30 12.82 -10.01
CA PRO A 271 -15.29 13.54 -11.28
C PRO A 271 -15.15 12.58 -12.47
N GLY A 272 -16.15 12.54 -13.34
CA GLY A 272 -16.28 11.53 -14.40
C GLY A 272 -16.24 12.09 -15.83
N SER A 273 -15.95 13.39 -16.02
CA SER A 273 -16.02 14.03 -17.34
C SER A 273 -14.67 14.05 -18.08
N ARG A 274 -14.72 13.79 -19.39
CA ARG A 274 -13.54 13.82 -20.28
C ARG A 274 -12.87 15.19 -20.29
N GLY A 275 -13.66 16.28 -20.25
CA GLY A 275 -13.13 17.64 -20.32
C GLY A 275 -12.25 18.01 -19.12
N LEU A 276 -12.56 17.52 -17.92
CA LEU A 276 -11.68 17.64 -16.76
C LEU A 276 -10.39 16.84 -16.96
N TRP A 277 -10.50 15.54 -17.20
CA TRP A 277 -9.35 14.65 -17.21
C TRP A 277 -8.38 14.95 -18.36
N SER A 278 -8.89 15.37 -19.51
CA SER A 278 -8.06 15.87 -20.62
C SER A 278 -7.23 17.07 -20.20
N ARG A 279 -7.80 17.99 -19.41
CA ARG A 279 -7.08 19.14 -18.85
C ARG A 279 -6.10 18.70 -17.77
N VAL A 280 -6.48 17.82 -16.86
CA VAL A 280 -5.59 17.28 -15.82
C VAL A 280 -4.35 16.63 -16.45
N PHE A 281 -4.52 15.86 -17.52
CA PHE A 281 -3.41 15.15 -18.17
C PHE A 281 -2.60 15.98 -19.18
N ALA A 282 -3.03 17.20 -19.48
CA ALA A 282 -2.33 18.10 -20.40
C ALA A 282 -1.01 18.66 -19.84
N GLY A 283 -0.80 18.61 -18.51
CA GLY A 283 0.42 19.11 -17.88
C GLY A 283 0.39 18.97 -16.35
N ILE A 284 1.53 19.28 -15.72
CA ILE A 284 1.72 19.19 -14.26
C ILE A 284 1.78 20.56 -13.56
N GLU A 285 1.67 21.65 -14.32
CA GLU A 285 1.69 23.00 -13.78
C GLU A 285 0.37 23.34 -13.08
N VAL A 286 0.50 23.97 -11.91
CA VAL A 286 -0.64 24.43 -11.12
C VAL A 286 -1.23 25.66 -11.81
N PRO A 287 -2.51 25.65 -12.20
CA PRO A 287 -3.11 26.79 -12.89
C PRO A 287 -3.32 27.96 -11.92
N ASP A 288 -2.87 29.17 -12.29
CA ASP A 288 -3.12 30.39 -11.51
C ASP A 288 -4.62 30.73 -11.42
N ASP A 289 -5.38 30.43 -12.47
CA ASP A 289 -6.84 30.59 -12.54
C ASP A 289 -7.48 29.31 -13.11
N GLY A 290 -7.73 28.35 -12.23
CA GLY A 290 -8.36 27.07 -12.59
C GLY A 290 -9.77 27.23 -13.16
N ALA A 291 -10.52 28.22 -12.69
CA ALA A 291 -11.87 28.50 -13.17
C ALA A 291 -11.86 28.92 -14.65
N LYS A 292 -10.91 29.78 -15.06
CA LYS A 292 -10.71 30.14 -16.46
C LYS A 292 -10.36 28.93 -17.32
N GLN A 293 -9.50 28.03 -16.85
CA GLN A 293 -9.14 26.83 -17.60
C GLN A 293 -10.30 25.84 -17.77
N MET A 294 -11.22 25.79 -16.81
CA MET A 294 -12.40 24.93 -16.87
C MET A 294 -13.55 25.49 -17.72
N ARG A 295 -13.46 26.74 -18.20
CA ARG A 295 -14.48 27.29 -19.13
C ARG A 295 -14.53 26.47 -20.42
N GLY A 296 -15.75 26.09 -20.83
CA GLY A 296 -15.97 25.29 -22.03
C GLY A 296 -15.37 23.88 -21.95
N ALA A 297 -15.16 23.34 -20.75
CA ALA A 297 -14.83 21.94 -20.60
C ALA A 297 -16.02 21.05 -20.99
N ASP A 298 -15.72 20.01 -21.75
CA ASP A 298 -16.69 18.98 -22.10
C ASP A 298 -17.13 18.20 -20.87
N ASP A 299 -18.44 18.01 -20.73
CA ASP A 299 -19.05 17.25 -19.64
C ASP A 299 -19.36 15.79 -20.04
N ASP A 300 -18.98 15.36 -21.25
CA ASP A 300 -19.13 13.97 -21.70
C ASP A 300 -18.46 12.99 -20.71
N PRO A 301 -19.14 11.90 -20.34
CA PRO A 301 -18.61 10.90 -19.41
C PRO A 301 -17.43 10.11 -19.99
N ILE A 302 -16.48 9.75 -19.13
CA ILE A 302 -15.43 8.79 -19.46
C ILE A 302 -16.05 7.45 -19.86
N ASP A 303 -15.54 6.86 -20.94
CA ASP A 303 -15.79 5.46 -21.28
C ASP A 303 -14.48 4.67 -21.36
N ALA A 304 -14.59 3.34 -21.39
CA ALA A 304 -13.44 2.44 -21.38
C ALA A 304 -12.49 2.68 -22.55
N ALA A 305 -13.01 2.91 -23.77
CA ALA A 305 -12.17 3.16 -24.93
C ALA A 305 -11.36 4.45 -24.78
N TRP A 306 -12.00 5.54 -24.36
CA TRP A 306 -11.33 6.83 -24.12
C TRP A 306 -10.27 6.69 -23.02
N LEU A 307 -10.59 5.99 -21.94
CA LEU A 307 -9.67 5.77 -20.82
C LEU A 307 -8.43 5.00 -21.26
N THR A 308 -8.61 3.89 -21.98
CA THR A 308 -7.49 3.07 -22.46
C THR A 308 -6.63 3.78 -23.50
N GLU A 309 -7.25 4.56 -24.39
CA GLU A 309 -6.52 5.36 -25.39
C GLU A 309 -5.71 6.47 -24.72
N THR A 310 -6.31 7.15 -23.74
CA THR A 310 -5.69 8.27 -23.03
C THR A 310 -4.54 7.80 -22.13
N LEU A 311 -4.67 6.65 -21.46
CA LEU A 311 -3.67 6.16 -20.50
C LEU A 311 -2.69 5.14 -21.07
N GLY A 312 -3.10 4.33 -22.05
CA GLY A 312 -2.27 3.25 -22.58
C GLY A 312 -1.02 3.76 -23.29
N VAL A 313 -1.13 4.88 -24.03
CA VAL A 313 0.00 5.50 -24.76
C VAL A 313 1.06 6.13 -23.86
N ALA A 314 0.73 6.36 -22.59
CA ALA A 314 1.68 6.87 -21.61
C ALA A 314 2.67 5.76 -21.20
N ASP A 315 3.90 6.16 -20.86
CA ASP A 315 4.85 5.24 -20.25
C ASP A 315 4.33 4.74 -18.89
N VAL A 316 4.86 3.61 -18.43
CA VAL A 316 4.38 2.93 -17.21
C VAL A 316 4.35 3.84 -15.98
N ARG A 317 5.32 4.76 -15.83
CA ARG A 317 5.37 5.67 -14.68
C ARG A 317 4.27 6.72 -14.80
N GLN A 318 4.17 7.40 -15.94
CA GLN A 318 3.13 8.39 -16.17
C GLN A 318 1.73 7.78 -16.08
N ARG A 319 1.55 6.55 -16.55
CA ARG A 319 0.29 5.81 -16.44
C ARG A 319 -0.09 5.55 -14.97
N GLY A 320 0.87 5.15 -14.14
CA GLY A 320 0.69 5.03 -12.68
C GLY A 320 0.24 6.36 -12.05
N ASP A 321 0.95 7.46 -12.35
CA ASP A 321 0.61 8.79 -11.83
C ASP A 321 -0.81 9.22 -12.21
N ARG A 322 -1.23 8.97 -13.46
CA ARG A 322 -2.59 9.29 -13.94
C ARG A 322 -3.67 8.44 -13.30
N LEU A 323 -3.40 7.15 -13.06
CA LEU A 323 -4.34 6.29 -12.33
C LEU A 323 -4.47 6.73 -10.87
N ASP A 324 -3.38 7.15 -10.24
CA ASP A 324 -3.41 7.69 -8.88
C ASP A 324 -4.21 9.00 -8.84
N GLN A 325 -4.06 9.88 -9.85
CA GLN A 325 -4.90 11.08 -10.00
C GLN A 325 -6.39 10.75 -10.09
N ILE A 326 -6.79 9.76 -10.91
CA ILE A 326 -8.19 9.31 -11.04
C ILE A 326 -8.71 8.76 -9.71
N ALA A 327 -7.99 7.80 -9.13
CA ALA A 327 -8.40 7.14 -7.90
C ALA A 327 -8.52 8.14 -6.73
N PHE A 328 -7.61 9.11 -6.65
CA PHE A 328 -7.66 10.19 -5.67
C PHE A 328 -8.84 11.13 -5.92
N GLY A 329 -9.03 11.60 -7.16
CA GLY A 329 -10.09 12.55 -7.49
C GLY A 329 -11.49 11.99 -7.23
N GLN A 330 -11.75 10.75 -7.64
CA GLN A 330 -13.03 10.07 -7.39
C GLN A 330 -13.26 9.79 -5.90
N ARG A 331 -12.20 9.54 -5.13
CA ARG A 331 -12.32 9.26 -3.70
C ARG A 331 -12.53 10.52 -2.85
N VAL A 332 -11.81 11.60 -3.14
CA VAL A 332 -11.80 12.81 -2.30
C VAL A 332 -12.83 13.84 -2.77
N PHE A 333 -13.03 13.98 -4.08
CA PHE A 333 -13.80 15.09 -4.66
C PHE A 333 -15.14 14.68 -5.28
N ALA A 334 -15.55 13.40 -5.24
CA ALA A 334 -16.82 12.95 -5.82
C ALA A 334 -18.03 13.77 -5.34
N GLU A 335 -18.14 14.01 -4.04
CA GLU A 335 -19.24 14.77 -3.47
C GLU A 335 -19.13 16.28 -3.77
N ALA A 336 -17.93 16.85 -3.65
CA ALA A 336 -17.69 18.26 -3.91
C ALA A 336 -17.93 18.63 -5.39
N TRP A 337 -17.66 17.71 -6.32
CA TRP A 337 -17.79 17.92 -7.77
C TRP A 337 -19.19 18.34 -8.23
N LYS A 338 -20.22 18.11 -7.41
CA LYS A 338 -21.60 18.54 -7.67
C LYS A 338 -21.74 20.08 -7.75
N GLY A 339 -20.82 20.84 -7.16
CA GLY A 339 -20.77 22.31 -7.25
C GLY A 339 -19.98 22.81 -8.47
N ALA A 340 -20.52 23.77 -9.24
CA ALA A 340 -19.83 24.31 -10.41
C ALA A 340 -18.58 25.15 -10.07
N ASP A 341 -18.62 25.86 -8.94
CA ASP A 341 -17.58 26.82 -8.55
C ASP A 341 -16.27 26.16 -8.09
N VAL A 342 -16.31 24.88 -7.70
CA VAL A 342 -15.13 24.17 -7.17
C VAL A 342 -14.31 23.45 -8.25
N ARG A 343 -14.78 23.44 -9.51
CA ARG A 343 -14.11 22.72 -10.61
C ARG A 343 -12.68 23.21 -10.86
N GLY A 344 -12.44 24.51 -10.65
CA GLY A 344 -11.11 25.12 -10.78
C GLY A 344 -10.12 24.62 -9.72
N ASP A 345 -10.57 24.53 -8.47
CA ASP A 345 -9.76 24.04 -7.35
C ASP A 345 -9.47 22.53 -7.48
N VAL A 346 -10.47 21.75 -7.92
CA VAL A 346 -10.28 20.32 -8.22
C VAL A 346 -9.25 20.14 -9.33
N LEU A 347 -9.30 20.94 -10.40
CA LEU A 347 -8.29 20.91 -11.46
C LEU A 347 -6.89 21.22 -10.91
N ALA A 348 -6.76 22.25 -10.07
CA ALA A 348 -5.48 22.64 -9.49
C ALA A 348 -4.89 21.54 -8.61
N ALA A 349 -5.69 20.96 -7.71
CA ALA A 349 -5.28 19.86 -6.86
C ALA A 349 -4.87 18.63 -7.67
N LEU A 350 -5.69 18.19 -8.63
CA LEU A 350 -5.41 16.97 -9.40
C LEU A 350 -4.17 17.11 -10.28
N ARG A 351 -3.95 18.25 -10.94
CA ARG A 351 -2.72 18.49 -11.73
C ARG A 351 -1.46 18.49 -10.89
N ALA A 352 -1.56 18.97 -9.66
CA ALA A 352 -0.44 19.09 -8.75
C ALA A 352 0.01 17.74 -8.15
N LEU A 353 -0.87 16.73 -8.15
CA LEU A 353 -0.64 15.45 -7.47
C LEU A 353 0.68 14.74 -7.84
N PRO A 354 1.13 14.68 -9.11
CA PRO A 354 2.42 14.05 -9.44
C PRO A 354 3.64 14.78 -8.85
N ARG A 355 3.51 16.08 -8.54
CA ARG A 355 4.57 16.91 -7.95
C ARG A 355 4.47 17.03 -6.43
N PHE A 356 3.27 17.12 -5.88
CA PHE A 356 3.02 17.39 -4.46
C PHE A 356 2.34 16.20 -3.74
N ARG A 357 2.65 14.98 -4.20
CA ARG A 357 1.99 13.71 -3.81
C ARG A 357 1.70 13.58 -2.32
N THR A 358 2.72 13.68 -1.47
CA THR A 358 2.57 13.45 -0.02
C THR A 358 1.83 14.58 0.69
N LEU A 359 1.84 15.80 0.15
CA LEU A 359 1.03 16.91 0.66
C LEU A 359 -0.46 16.59 0.56
N LEU A 360 -0.93 16.25 -0.65
CA LEU A 360 -2.34 15.94 -0.89
C LEU A 360 -2.77 14.72 -0.07
N PHE A 361 -1.91 13.72 0.01
CA PHE A 361 -2.13 12.53 0.83
C PHE A 361 -2.23 12.85 2.34
N ALA A 362 -1.41 13.77 2.86
CA ALA A 362 -1.50 14.20 4.26
C ALA A 362 -2.83 14.93 4.55
N LEU A 363 -3.28 15.79 3.64
CA LEU A 363 -4.58 16.45 3.76
C LEU A 363 -5.73 15.44 3.78
N GLU A 364 -5.68 14.43 2.90
CA GLU A 364 -6.69 13.37 2.86
C GLU A 364 -6.73 12.60 4.19
N ARG A 365 -5.56 12.27 4.75
CA ARG A 365 -5.45 11.57 6.04
C ARG A 365 -5.92 12.38 7.24
N MET A 366 -5.95 13.70 7.13
CA MET A 366 -6.58 14.58 8.13
C MET A 366 -8.10 14.63 8.01
N GLY A 367 -8.68 14.01 6.98
CA GLY A 367 -10.11 14.02 6.69
C GLY A 367 -10.59 15.29 5.98
N ILE A 368 -9.66 16.06 5.38
CA ILE A 368 -9.99 17.27 4.64
C ILE A 368 -10.50 16.87 3.25
N THR A 369 -11.66 17.39 2.86
CA THR A 369 -12.27 17.14 1.54
C THR A 369 -12.54 18.41 0.73
N SER A 370 -12.28 19.59 1.30
CA SER A 370 -12.51 20.89 0.67
C SER A 370 -11.50 21.15 -0.47
N PRO A 371 -11.93 21.21 -1.75
CA PRO A 371 -11.02 21.44 -2.88
C PRO A 371 -10.19 22.72 -2.74
N ALA A 372 -10.76 23.78 -2.19
CA ALA A 372 -10.10 25.07 -1.99
C ALA A 372 -8.86 24.97 -1.08
N VAL A 373 -8.92 24.12 -0.04
CA VAL A 373 -7.78 23.90 0.87
C VAL A 373 -6.64 23.18 0.14
N TYR A 374 -6.96 22.18 -0.70
CA TYR A 374 -5.98 21.49 -1.52
C TYR A 374 -5.30 22.44 -2.52
N ALA A 375 -6.08 23.26 -3.23
CA ALA A 375 -5.56 24.25 -4.16
C ALA A 375 -4.65 25.26 -3.43
N ALA A 376 -5.12 25.83 -2.31
CA ALA A 376 -4.35 26.78 -1.51
C ALA A 376 -3.02 26.20 -1.00
N ALA A 377 -3.04 24.96 -0.49
CA ALA A 377 -1.85 24.27 0.00
C ALA A 377 -0.82 24.03 -1.11
N VAL A 378 -1.27 23.61 -2.29
CA VAL A 378 -0.42 23.42 -3.47
C VAL A 378 0.18 24.74 -3.95
N HIS A 379 -0.62 25.82 -3.99
CA HIS A 379 -0.11 27.14 -4.36
C HIS A 379 0.92 27.66 -3.34
N HIS A 380 0.68 27.44 -2.05
CA HIS A 380 1.63 27.78 -0.99
C HIS A 380 2.94 27.02 -1.15
N ALA A 381 2.89 25.69 -1.28
CA ALA A 381 4.06 24.86 -1.52
C ALA A 381 4.81 25.24 -2.81
N SER A 382 4.08 25.57 -3.88
CA SER A 382 4.67 25.99 -5.16
C SER A 382 5.46 27.30 -5.06
N ARG A 383 5.07 28.22 -4.17
CA ARG A 383 5.83 29.47 -3.93
C ARG A 383 7.16 29.24 -3.23
N LEU A 384 7.31 28.14 -2.50
CA LEU A 384 8.57 27.78 -1.82
C LEU A 384 9.52 26.97 -2.72
N SER A 385 9.00 26.35 -3.79
CA SER A 385 9.76 25.54 -4.75
C SER A 385 11.01 26.19 -5.36
N PRO A 386 11.07 27.51 -5.63
CA PRO A 386 12.27 28.14 -6.19
C PRO A 386 13.44 28.26 -5.21
N LEU A 387 13.24 27.99 -3.92
CA LEU A 387 14.31 28.06 -2.93
C LEU A 387 15.27 26.88 -3.05
N ASP A 388 16.56 27.16 -2.91
CA ASP A 388 17.64 26.18 -3.04
C ASP A 388 18.50 26.11 -1.76
N GLY A 389 19.30 25.05 -1.66
CA GLY A 389 20.29 24.85 -0.60
C GLY A 389 19.69 24.93 0.82
N ARG A 390 20.41 25.58 1.74
CA ARG A 390 19.99 25.70 3.15
C ARG A 390 18.66 26.43 3.32
N ARG A 391 18.41 27.48 2.54
CA ARG A 391 17.16 28.25 2.62
C ARG A 391 15.95 27.40 2.22
N GLY A 392 16.07 26.65 1.12
CA GLY A 392 15.05 25.70 0.70
C GLY A 392 14.83 24.61 1.74
N PHE A 393 15.92 24.07 2.30
CA PHE A 393 15.86 23.05 3.34
C PHE A 393 15.06 23.50 4.57
N VAL A 394 15.37 24.68 5.11
CA VAL A 394 14.68 25.24 6.29
C VAL A 394 13.20 25.45 6.00
N ALA A 395 12.86 26.07 4.87
CA ALA A 395 11.46 26.32 4.50
C ALA A 395 10.66 25.01 4.33
N GLN A 396 11.25 23.96 3.74
CA GLN A 396 10.59 22.66 3.60
C GLN A 396 10.44 21.94 4.95
N ALA A 397 11.46 21.99 5.81
CA ALA A 397 11.40 21.42 7.15
C ALA A 397 10.30 22.08 8.00
N GLU A 398 10.16 23.40 7.94
CA GLU A 398 9.13 24.15 8.66
C GLU A 398 7.72 23.84 8.14
N LEU A 399 7.50 23.93 6.83
CA LEU A 399 6.19 23.68 6.23
C LEU A 399 5.76 22.22 6.42
N GLN A 400 6.60 21.27 5.99
CA GLN A 400 6.24 19.86 6.06
C GLN A 400 6.18 19.38 7.52
N GLY A 401 7.05 19.89 8.40
CA GLY A 401 7.03 19.60 9.84
C GLY A 401 5.74 20.06 10.51
N SER A 402 5.30 21.27 10.20
CA SER A 402 4.02 21.82 10.71
C SER A 402 2.83 20.98 10.28
N ILE A 403 2.76 20.61 8.99
CA ILE A 403 1.69 19.75 8.46
C ILE A 403 1.75 18.36 9.11
N ALA A 404 2.95 17.79 9.29
CA ALA A 404 3.14 16.49 9.91
C ALA A 404 2.67 16.46 11.37
N LEU A 405 2.91 17.53 12.14
CA LEU A 405 2.42 17.65 13.52
C LEU A 405 0.90 17.64 13.57
N VAL A 406 0.23 18.48 12.76
CA VAL A 406 -1.25 18.53 12.71
C VAL A 406 -1.81 17.18 12.26
N ALA A 407 -1.20 16.55 11.25
CA ALA A 407 -1.61 15.22 10.78
C ALA A 407 -1.46 14.15 11.87
N ARG A 408 -0.35 14.18 12.63
CA ARG A 408 -0.11 13.25 13.74
C ARG A 408 -1.12 13.45 14.88
N MET A 409 -1.36 14.70 15.30
CA MET A 409 -2.33 15.01 16.34
C MET A 409 -3.77 14.65 15.93
N THR A 410 -4.10 14.76 14.65
CA THR A 410 -5.40 14.32 14.10
C THR A 410 -5.51 12.80 14.13
N ARG A 411 -4.46 12.08 13.70
CA ARG A 411 -4.42 10.60 13.75
C ARG A 411 -4.54 10.07 15.20
N ALA A 412 -3.90 10.75 16.16
CA ALA A 412 -3.96 10.45 17.58
C ALA A 412 -5.23 10.96 18.29
N ARG A 413 -6.16 11.58 17.55
CA ARG A 413 -7.43 12.14 18.04
C ARG A 413 -7.30 13.26 19.07
N ALA A 414 -6.15 13.92 19.14
CA ALA A 414 -6.00 15.17 19.88
C ALA A 414 -6.67 16.34 19.15
N LEU A 415 -6.69 16.31 17.82
CA LEU A 415 -7.41 17.25 16.96
C LEU A 415 -8.54 16.55 16.19
N THR A 416 -9.63 17.27 15.96
CA THR A 416 -10.70 16.84 15.04
C THR A 416 -10.35 17.21 13.61
N ALA A 417 -10.94 16.52 12.62
CA ALA A 417 -10.74 16.85 11.20
C ALA A 417 -11.10 18.30 10.86
N ALA A 418 -12.19 18.82 11.44
CA ALA A 418 -12.60 20.21 11.25
C ALA A 418 -11.56 21.20 11.80
N ARG A 419 -11.02 20.94 13.01
CA ARG A 419 -9.97 21.79 13.58
C ARG A 419 -8.68 21.70 12.78
N ALA A 420 -8.30 20.50 12.34
CA ALA A 420 -7.15 20.30 11.47
C ALA A 420 -7.28 21.10 10.17
N GLN A 421 -8.46 21.08 9.54
CA GLN A 421 -8.73 21.88 8.34
C GLN A 421 -8.50 23.38 8.59
N THR A 422 -9.08 23.95 9.66
CA THR A 422 -8.89 25.36 9.99
C THR A 422 -7.43 25.73 10.24
N LEU A 423 -6.68 24.88 10.94
CA LEU A 423 -5.25 25.12 11.19
C LEU A 423 -4.45 25.10 9.89
N ILE A 424 -4.75 24.18 8.97
CA ILE A 424 -4.11 24.12 7.65
C ILE A 424 -4.49 25.32 6.79
N GLU A 425 -5.76 25.73 6.78
CA GLU A 425 -6.23 26.93 6.08
C GLU A 425 -5.44 28.18 6.49
N HIS A 426 -5.21 28.36 7.80
CA HIS A 426 -4.42 29.47 8.30
C HIS A 426 -2.93 29.34 7.98
N LEU A 427 -2.35 28.14 8.11
CA LEU A 427 -0.95 27.87 7.75
C LEU A 427 -0.65 28.24 6.28
N VAL A 428 -1.51 27.81 5.35
CA VAL A 428 -1.28 28.05 3.91
C VAL A 428 -1.62 29.49 3.48
N ALA A 429 -2.34 30.22 4.33
CA ALA A 429 -2.62 31.64 4.17
C ALA A 429 -1.53 32.56 4.73
N LEU A 430 -0.52 32.01 5.43
CA LEU A 430 0.59 32.82 5.95
C LEU A 430 1.33 33.56 4.82
N PRO A 431 1.68 34.83 5.05
CA PRO A 431 2.43 35.63 4.07
C PRO A 431 3.84 35.07 3.86
N ILE A 432 4.27 35.04 2.59
CA ILE A 432 5.62 34.63 2.21
C ILE A 432 6.36 35.87 1.66
N GLU A 433 7.47 36.25 2.29
CA GLU A 433 8.35 37.35 1.88
C GLU A 433 9.71 36.80 1.44
N ASP A 434 10.15 37.09 0.21
CA ASP A 434 11.38 36.54 -0.40
C ASP A 434 11.50 35.00 -0.27
N GLY A 435 10.37 34.30 -0.35
CA GLY A 435 10.29 32.84 -0.22
C GLY A 435 10.38 32.32 1.23
N ARG A 436 10.41 33.18 2.25
CA ARG A 436 10.40 32.79 3.66
C ARG A 436 9.11 33.20 4.35
N ASP A 437 8.84 32.58 5.48
CA ASP A 437 7.83 33.07 6.41
C ASP A 437 8.11 34.52 6.82
N ALA A 438 7.11 35.39 6.72
CA ALA A 438 7.28 36.80 7.00
C ALA A 438 7.35 37.05 8.50
N SER A 439 8.47 37.59 8.99
CA SER A 439 8.63 38.08 10.36
C SER A 439 8.28 37.08 11.49
N GLY A 440 8.48 35.78 11.27
CA GLY A 440 8.21 34.73 12.27
C GLY A 440 6.72 34.36 12.43
N ALA A 441 5.89 34.61 11.42
CA ALA A 441 4.45 34.32 11.43
C ALA A 441 4.12 32.82 11.59
N LEU A 442 4.96 31.89 11.12
CA LEU A 442 4.80 30.44 11.33
C LEU A 442 5.05 30.07 12.80
N ALA A 443 6.08 30.63 13.43
CA ALA A 443 6.32 30.44 14.86
C ALA A 443 5.17 31.02 15.70
N ALA A 444 4.62 32.17 15.30
CA ALA A 444 3.43 32.75 15.91
C ALA A 444 2.20 31.86 15.73
N TRP A 445 1.92 31.38 14.52
CA TRP A 445 0.82 30.44 14.24
C TRP A 445 0.92 29.16 15.08
N LEU A 446 2.12 28.56 15.15
CA LEU A 446 2.32 27.34 15.93
C LEU A 446 2.03 27.57 17.42
N ARG A 447 2.47 28.71 17.96
CA ARG A 447 2.23 29.07 19.36
C ARG A 447 0.78 29.46 19.65
N ASP A 448 0.26 30.43 18.90
CA ASP A 448 -0.97 31.16 19.20
C ASP A 448 -2.22 30.45 18.70
N GLU A 449 -2.07 29.50 17.76
CA GLU A 449 -3.20 28.75 17.21
C GLU A 449 -3.11 27.26 17.46
N VAL A 450 -1.98 26.62 17.15
CA VAL A 450 -1.83 25.17 17.33
C VAL A 450 -1.72 24.83 18.81
N ILE A 451 -0.69 25.35 19.50
CA ILE A 451 -0.41 25.02 20.90
C ILE A 451 -1.48 25.61 21.83
N ALA A 452 -1.96 26.82 21.56
CA ALA A 452 -3.06 27.43 22.31
C ALA A 452 -4.38 26.62 22.26
N ALA A 453 -4.56 25.79 21.22
CA ALA A 453 -5.70 24.88 21.13
C ALA A 453 -5.52 23.56 21.91
N LEU A 454 -4.32 23.30 22.45
CA LEU A 454 -4.00 22.09 23.21
C LEU A 454 -4.25 22.29 24.72
N PRO A 455 -4.48 21.20 25.48
CA PRO A 455 -4.42 21.25 26.93
C PRO A 455 -3.06 21.77 27.41
N ALA A 456 -3.07 22.51 28.53
CA ALA A 456 -1.83 23.02 29.13
C ALA A 456 -0.92 21.86 29.55
N GLY A 457 0.37 21.96 29.19
CA GLY A 457 1.45 21.11 29.68
C GLY A 457 2.40 21.87 30.61
N ASP A 458 3.39 21.17 31.15
CA ASP A 458 4.45 21.77 31.98
C ASP A 458 5.26 22.82 31.19
N ASP A 459 5.45 22.56 29.90
CA ASP A 459 6.06 23.43 28.90
C ASP A 459 5.40 23.20 27.51
N LEU A 460 5.80 24.00 26.51
CA LEU A 460 5.17 23.98 25.18
C LEU A 460 5.47 22.67 24.44
N GLU A 461 6.71 22.18 24.49
CA GLU A 461 7.08 20.90 23.87
C GLU A 461 6.29 19.73 24.50
N SER A 462 6.14 19.71 25.82
CA SER A 462 5.38 18.68 26.54
C SER A 462 3.91 18.66 26.13
N ALA A 463 3.29 19.82 25.90
CA ALA A 463 1.93 19.91 25.37
C ALA A 463 1.82 19.30 23.96
N VAL A 464 2.80 19.60 23.09
CA VAL A 464 2.89 19.03 21.74
C VAL A 464 3.09 17.51 21.78
N ILE A 465 4.02 17.01 22.60
CA ILE A 465 4.26 15.56 22.77
C ILE A 465 3.00 14.85 23.28
N ALA A 466 2.29 15.44 24.24
CA ALA A 466 1.04 14.90 24.75
C ALA A 466 -0.04 14.83 23.66
N ALA A 467 -0.17 15.87 22.83
CA ALA A 467 -1.12 15.88 21.71
C ALA A 467 -0.74 14.89 20.59
N MET A 468 0.55 14.72 20.29
CA MET A 468 1.04 13.72 19.33
C MET A 468 0.82 12.28 19.80
N ALA A 469 0.85 12.05 21.10
CA ALA A 469 0.57 10.75 21.71
C ALA A 469 -0.93 10.42 21.73
N GLY A 470 -1.77 11.45 21.85
CA GLY A 470 -3.22 11.32 22.00
C GLY A 470 -3.66 11.32 23.47
N PRO A 471 -4.98 11.34 23.73
CA PRO A 471 -5.52 11.44 25.07
C PRO A 471 -5.14 10.22 25.92
N ALA A 472 -4.63 10.45 27.14
CA ALA A 472 -4.38 9.38 28.10
C ALA A 472 -5.72 8.85 28.65
N SER A 473 -5.97 7.55 28.49
CA SER A 473 -7.24 6.95 28.95
C SER A 473 -7.31 6.87 30.47
N GLY A 474 -6.16 6.73 31.15
CA GLY A 474 -6.05 6.65 32.61
C GLY A 474 -6.47 7.94 33.32
N GLU A 475 -6.19 9.11 32.74
CA GLU A 475 -6.58 10.43 33.28
C GLU A 475 -8.11 10.64 33.27
N SER A 476 -8.84 9.88 32.43
CA SER A 476 -10.30 9.98 32.29
C SER A 476 -11.09 8.94 33.10
N GLY A 477 -10.42 8.02 33.81
CA GLY A 477 -11.06 6.91 34.54
C GLY A 477 -11.75 5.86 33.65
N LYS A 478 -11.55 5.91 32.33
CA LYS A 478 -12.19 5.04 31.33
C LYS A 478 -11.24 4.01 30.71
N ALA A 479 -10.02 3.87 31.21
CA ALA A 479 -9.07 2.89 30.72
C ALA A 479 -9.61 1.46 30.92
N ALA A 480 -9.53 0.64 29.86
CA ALA A 480 -9.88 -0.78 29.96
C ALA A 480 -8.88 -1.47 30.89
N ARG A 481 -9.39 -2.15 31.93
CA ARG A 481 -8.57 -2.92 32.86
C ARG A 481 -8.46 -4.37 32.40
N VAL A 482 -7.27 -4.92 32.47
CA VAL A 482 -6.92 -6.26 32.00
C VAL A 482 -6.11 -6.97 33.08
N MET A 483 -6.39 -8.25 33.31
CA MET A 483 -5.52 -9.12 34.10
C MET A 483 -4.61 -9.89 33.14
N TRP A 484 -3.29 -9.79 33.33
CA TRP A 484 -2.32 -10.53 32.54
C TRP A 484 -1.28 -11.16 33.46
N GLU A 485 -1.03 -12.46 33.32
CA GLU A 485 -0.09 -13.22 34.18
C GLU A 485 -0.29 -13.00 35.69
N GLY A 486 -1.54 -12.82 36.12
CA GLY A 486 -1.90 -12.59 37.52
C GLY A 486 -1.68 -11.16 38.03
N GLN A 487 -1.22 -10.23 37.18
CA GLN A 487 -1.04 -8.82 37.52
C GLN A 487 -2.11 -7.93 36.86
N PRO A 488 -2.56 -6.86 37.54
CA PRO A 488 -3.53 -5.92 36.99
C PRO A 488 -2.83 -4.85 36.11
N TYR A 489 -3.37 -4.66 34.92
CA TYR A 489 -2.94 -3.64 33.95
C TYR A 489 -4.11 -2.77 33.52
N ARG A 490 -3.80 -1.55 33.09
CA ARG A 490 -4.71 -0.66 32.37
C ARG A 490 -4.19 -0.41 30.96
N LEU A 491 -5.09 -0.43 29.98
CA LEU A 491 -4.77 -0.06 28.62
C LEU A 491 -4.75 1.47 28.48
N ASP A 492 -3.57 2.05 28.27
CA ASP A 492 -3.38 3.48 28.05
C ASP A 492 -2.42 3.76 26.87
N LEU A 493 -3.02 3.91 25.69
CA LEU A 493 -2.33 4.20 24.45
C LEU A 493 -1.58 5.54 24.51
N GLY A 494 -2.26 6.59 25.00
CA GLY A 494 -1.73 7.94 25.05
C GLY A 494 -0.58 8.06 26.04
N ALA A 495 -0.68 7.45 27.23
CA ALA A 495 0.39 7.48 28.21
C ALA A 495 1.64 6.73 27.74
N ALA A 496 1.48 5.52 27.19
CA ALA A 496 2.61 4.72 26.70
C ALA A 496 3.33 5.42 25.54
N GLU A 497 2.58 5.96 24.57
CA GLU A 497 3.16 6.68 23.45
C GLU A 497 3.84 7.99 23.90
N ARG A 498 3.26 8.72 24.87
CA ARG A 498 3.88 9.92 25.47
C ARG A 498 5.22 9.58 26.11
N GLN A 499 5.31 8.47 26.84
CA GLN A 499 6.57 8.01 27.44
C GLN A 499 7.60 7.62 26.37
N ARG A 500 7.18 6.91 25.31
CA ARG A 500 8.06 6.54 24.19
C ARG A 500 8.61 7.79 23.49
N LEU A 501 7.76 8.75 23.14
CA LEU A 501 8.16 10.01 22.51
C LEU A 501 9.18 10.76 23.37
N ARG A 502 8.95 10.90 24.68
CA ARG A 502 9.91 11.53 25.60
C ARG A 502 11.27 10.85 25.59
N ARG A 503 11.31 9.52 25.68
CA ARG A 503 12.58 8.75 25.63
C ARG A 503 13.32 8.94 24.30
N VAL A 504 12.59 9.00 23.17
CA VAL A 504 13.20 9.29 21.87
C VAL A 504 13.77 10.71 21.84
N ARG A 505 13.01 11.71 22.30
CA ARG A 505 13.46 13.12 22.37
C ARG A 505 14.70 13.28 23.26
N GLU A 506 14.73 12.62 24.42
CA GLU A 506 15.90 12.59 25.32
C GLU A 506 17.15 12.04 24.61
N LYS A 507 17.01 10.99 23.80
CA LYS A 507 18.12 10.41 23.03
C LYS A 507 18.55 11.24 21.83
N GLN A 508 17.62 11.96 21.21
CA GLN A 508 17.93 12.89 20.11
C GLN A 508 18.76 14.08 20.59
N GLN A 509 18.62 14.50 21.85
CA GLN A 509 19.38 15.60 22.46
C GLN A 509 19.30 16.94 21.68
N THR A 510 18.23 17.14 20.90
CA THR A 510 17.98 18.40 20.21
C THR A 510 17.30 19.42 21.12
N PRO A 511 17.48 20.73 20.88
CA PRO A 511 16.82 21.77 21.65
C PRO A 511 15.29 21.58 21.70
N PRO A 512 14.63 21.86 22.83
CA PRO A 512 13.18 21.80 22.93
C PRO A 512 12.52 22.92 22.11
N LEU A 513 11.28 22.67 21.65
CA LEU A 513 10.49 23.59 20.83
C LEU A 513 10.35 24.99 21.44
N ASP A 514 10.29 25.06 22.77
CA ASP A 514 10.22 26.28 23.56
C ASP A 514 11.32 27.29 23.18
N ILE A 515 12.54 26.82 22.93
CA ILE A 515 13.66 27.70 22.57
C ILE A 515 13.41 28.37 21.21
N ALA A 516 13.03 27.60 20.20
CA ALA A 516 12.77 28.13 18.86
C ALA A 516 11.68 29.21 18.88
N LEU A 517 10.57 28.93 19.58
CA LEU A 517 9.43 29.85 19.69
C LEU A 517 9.76 31.10 20.52
N ASP A 518 10.53 30.96 21.59
CA ASP A 518 10.95 32.10 22.41
C ASP A 518 11.97 33.00 21.72
N VAL A 519 12.88 32.41 20.92
CA VAL A 519 13.78 33.17 20.06
C VAL A 519 12.98 33.93 18.99
N ALA A 520 12.00 33.30 18.34
CA ALA A 520 11.14 33.97 17.36
C ALA A 520 10.39 35.15 17.98
N THR A 521 9.81 34.95 19.16
CA THR A 521 9.08 35.99 19.90
C THR A 521 9.99 37.13 20.33
N ALA A 522 11.21 36.82 20.76
CA ALA A 522 12.22 37.82 21.05
C ALA A 522 12.59 38.62 19.78
N GLY A 523 12.81 37.95 18.66
CA GLY A 523 13.12 38.57 17.37
C GLY A 523 12.01 39.53 16.92
N ALA A 524 10.75 39.07 16.93
CA ALA A 524 9.59 39.87 16.55
C ALA A 524 9.39 41.07 17.50
N ALA A 525 9.53 40.87 18.81
CA ALA A 525 9.45 41.97 19.78
C ALA A 525 10.54 43.03 19.54
N LEU A 526 11.78 42.60 19.26
CA LEU A 526 12.91 43.48 18.97
C LEU A 526 12.78 44.21 17.62
N ALA A 527 12.16 43.58 16.63
CA ALA A 527 11.84 44.20 15.36
C ALA A 527 10.68 45.21 15.44
N SER A 528 9.93 45.23 16.55
CA SER A 528 8.79 46.13 16.74
C SER A 528 9.21 47.59 16.93
N GLN A 529 8.33 48.52 16.51
CA GLN A 529 8.58 49.96 16.61
C GLN A 529 8.44 50.53 18.04
N LYS A 530 7.90 49.77 19.00
CA LYS A 530 7.58 50.23 20.36
C LYS A 530 8.40 49.49 21.43
N LEU A 531 9.72 49.53 21.29
CA LEU A 531 10.63 48.84 22.18
C LEU A 531 10.91 49.61 23.48
N SER A 532 10.80 48.95 24.64
CA SER A 532 11.24 49.50 25.93
C SER A 532 12.51 48.84 26.45
N LEU A 533 13.27 49.55 27.31
CA LEU A 533 14.50 49.02 27.90
C LEU A 533 14.25 47.81 28.82
N GLU A 534 13.11 47.79 29.51
CA GLU A 534 12.69 46.69 30.39
C GLU A 534 12.37 45.41 29.59
N GLU A 535 11.70 45.54 28.44
CA GLU A 535 11.46 44.42 27.52
C GLU A 535 12.77 43.85 26.97
N VAL A 536 13.73 44.70 26.61
CA VAL A 536 15.05 44.24 26.14
C VAL A 536 15.81 43.52 27.26
N GLN A 537 15.75 44.03 28.50
CA GLN A 537 16.36 43.38 29.66
C GLN A 537 15.75 42.00 29.94
N SER A 538 14.43 41.92 30.04
CA SER A 538 13.71 40.66 30.28
C SER A 538 13.96 39.63 29.17
N THR A 539 13.96 40.08 27.91
CA THR A 539 14.28 39.25 26.74
C THR A 539 15.71 38.72 26.83
N THR A 540 16.69 39.57 27.17
CA THR A 540 18.09 39.14 27.32
C THR A 540 18.25 38.07 28.40
N VAL A 541 17.56 38.21 29.54
CA VAL A 541 17.59 37.21 30.62
C VAL A 541 16.98 35.89 30.18
N ARG A 542 15.86 35.92 29.46
CA ARG A 542 15.21 34.71 28.91
C ARG A 542 16.12 33.98 27.92
N LEU A 543 16.71 34.71 26.96
CA LEU A 543 17.61 34.12 25.98
C LEU A 543 18.88 33.50 26.62
N ARG A 544 19.44 34.12 27.67
CA ARG A 544 20.56 33.54 28.42
C ARG A 544 20.23 32.20 29.08
N ARG A 545 19.01 32.04 29.59
CA ARG A 545 18.55 30.76 30.16
C ARG A 545 18.56 29.68 29.08
N HIS A 546 18.00 29.95 27.91
CA HIS A 546 17.97 29.02 26.79
C HIS A 546 19.37 28.69 26.27
N ALA A 547 20.26 29.68 26.12
CA ALA A 547 21.64 29.43 25.69
C ALA A 547 22.44 28.52 26.64
N SER A 548 22.05 28.45 27.92
CA SER A 548 22.69 27.58 28.92
C SER A 548 22.30 26.11 28.82
N THR A 549 21.12 25.81 28.24
CA THR A 549 20.58 24.46 28.10
C THR A 549 20.87 23.83 26.74
N MET A 550 21.28 24.63 25.74
CA MET A 550 21.66 24.14 24.41
C MET A 550 22.99 23.36 24.45
N SER A 551 23.03 22.19 23.85
CA SER A 551 24.27 21.43 23.63
C SER A 551 25.19 22.14 22.61
N GLN A 552 26.51 21.92 22.71
CA GLN A 552 27.46 22.30 21.67
C GLN A 552 27.72 21.08 20.80
N ARG A 553 27.49 21.21 19.48
CA ARG A 553 27.90 20.23 18.47
C ARG A 553 29.19 20.70 17.79
N SER A 554 30.00 19.76 17.33
CA SER A 554 31.18 20.09 16.55
C SER A 554 30.80 20.40 15.10
N ARG A 555 31.49 21.36 14.48
CA ARG A 555 31.27 21.70 13.07
C ARG A 555 31.50 20.51 12.12
N GLN A 556 32.40 19.60 12.50
CA GLN A 556 32.67 18.39 11.72
C GLN A 556 31.46 17.44 11.72
N GLU A 557 30.81 17.23 12.86
CA GLU A 557 29.56 16.45 12.93
C GLU A 557 28.45 17.08 12.08
N ASP A 558 28.33 18.41 12.12
CA ASP A 558 27.34 19.13 11.31
C ASP A 558 27.61 19.02 9.80
N GLU A 559 28.89 18.95 9.39
CA GLU A 559 29.30 18.75 8.00
C GLU A 559 29.11 17.30 7.53
N GLU A 560 29.35 16.32 8.40
CA GLU A 560 29.15 14.88 8.10
C GLU A 560 27.67 14.50 8.02
N ASP A 561 26.79 15.16 8.80
CA ASP A 561 25.36 14.90 8.81
C ASP A 561 24.57 15.71 7.76
N ALA A 562 25.16 16.72 7.14
CA ALA A 562 24.46 17.58 6.19
C ALA A 562 24.05 16.81 4.92
N PRO A 563 22.77 16.90 4.50
CA PRO A 563 22.31 16.24 3.28
C PRO A 563 22.95 16.88 2.03
N ALA A 564 23.01 16.10 0.95
CA ALA A 564 23.64 16.55 -0.29
C ALA A 564 23.00 17.84 -0.83
N GLY A 565 23.83 18.80 -1.26
CA GLY A 565 23.36 20.09 -1.78
C GLY A 565 22.92 21.09 -0.70
N VAL A 566 23.06 20.77 0.58
CA VAL A 566 22.71 21.64 1.71
C VAL A 566 23.97 22.00 2.50
N ALA A 567 24.17 23.30 2.75
CA ALA A 567 25.25 23.74 3.62
C ALA A 567 24.95 23.38 5.09
N PRO A 568 25.96 23.09 5.92
CA PRO A 568 25.76 22.82 7.35
C PRO A 568 25.08 24.02 8.04
N PRO A 569 24.28 23.79 9.08
CA PRO A 569 23.68 24.86 9.87
C PRO A 569 24.76 25.80 10.46
N PRO A 570 24.44 27.07 10.71
CA PRO A 570 25.30 27.90 11.56
C PRO A 570 25.37 27.30 12.98
N PRO A 571 26.46 27.50 13.73
CA PRO A 571 26.54 27.07 15.12
C PRO A 571 25.50 27.83 15.96
N MET A 572 24.33 27.22 16.16
CA MET A 572 23.13 27.92 16.66
C MET A 572 23.31 28.49 18.06
N ARG A 573 24.03 27.77 18.95
CA ARG A 573 24.35 28.27 20.29
C ARG A 573 25.24 29.51 20.25
N ASP A 574 26.24 29.52 19.36
CA ASP A 574 27.16 30.65 19.21
C ASP A 574 26.46 31.85 18.57
N ALA A 575 25.58 31.60 17.60
CA ALA A 575 24.73 32.63 17.00
C ALA A 575 23.81 33.28 18.06
N LEU A 576 23.18 32.46 18.92
CA LEU A 576 22.36 32.96 20.03
C LEU A 576 23.20 33.78 21.02
N GLN A 577 24.38 33.26 21.40
CA GLN A 577 25.28 33.92 22.34
C GLN A 577 25.74 35.29 21.81
N LYS A 578 26.05 35.39 20.52
CA LYS A 578 26.40 36.65 19.86
C LYS A 578 25.25 37.66 19.92
N SER A 579 24.01 37.24 19.68
CA SER A 579 22.84 38.11 19.82
C SER A 579 22.63 38.55 21.27
N ILE A 580 22.82 37.65 22.24
CA ILE A 580 22.78 37.98 23.68
C ILE A 580 23.84 39.03 24.05
N GLU A 581 25.06 38.92 23.53
CA GLU A 581 26.12 39.89 23.76
C GLU A 581 25.76 41.28 23.20
N GLU A 582 25.20 41.33 22.00
CA GLU A 582 24.76 42.60 21.40
C GLU A 582 23.60 43.24 22.16
N LEU A 583 22.64 42.43 22.62
CA LEU A 583 21.55 42.90 23.50
C LEU A 583 22.09 43.37 24.85
N THR A 584 23.06 42.66 25.44
CA THR A 584 23.69 43.06 26.71
C THR A 584 24.37 44.42 26.58
N LYS A 585 25.10 44.65 25.48
CA LYS A 585 25.73 45.94 25.17
C LYS A 585 24.67 47.03 24.94
N ALA A 586 23.58 46.71 24.26
CA ALA A 586 22.46 47.63 24.05
C ALA A 586 21.79 48.05 25.37
N VAL A 587 21.57 47.11 26.29
CA VAL A 587 21.03 47.38 27.63
C VAL A 587 21.97 48.28 28.43
N ALA A 588 23.27 47.95 28.46
CA ALA A 588 24.26 48.73 29.19
C ALA A 588 24.37 50.17 28.65
N GLY A 589 24.31 50.33 27.32
CA GLY A 589 24.34 51.62 26.64
C GLY A 589 22.99 52.35 26.54
N LYS A 590 21.89 51.74 26.99
CA LYS A 590 20.50 52.20 26.76
C LYS A 590 20.18 52.49 25.29
N ASP A 591 20.78 51.73 24.37
CA ASP A 591 20.67 51.91 22.91
C ASP A 591 19.62 50.98 22.31
N LEU A 592 18.36 51.44 22.28
CA LEU A 592 17.24 50.68 21.72
C LEU A 592 17.36 50.43 20.22
N LYS A 593 18.08 51.29 19.48
CA LYS A 593 18.33 51.11 18.04
C LYS A 593 19.32 49.98 17.80
N ARG A 594 20.30 49.80 18.68
CA ARG A 594 21.19 48.63 18.66
C ARG A 594 20.43 47.36 19.02
N ALA A 595 19.53 47.41 20.01
CA ALA A 595 18.68 46.27 20.36
C ALA A 595 17.78 45.85 19.20
N SER A 596 17.17 46.80 18.48
CA SER A 596 16.28 46.48 17.36
C SER A 596 16.99 45.79 16.19
N ARG A 597 18.28 46.08 15.97
CA ARG A 597 19.10 45.39 14.95
C ARG A 597 19.35 43.92 15.25
N ALA A 598 19.15 43.48 16.49
CA ALA A 598 19.25 42.06 16.84
C ALA A 598 17.97 41.28 16.49
N GLY A 599 16.87 41.95 16.12
CA GLY A 599 15.60 41.31 15.76
C GLY A 599 15.73 40.35 14.58
N GLU A 600 16.21 40.85 13.43
CA GLU A 600 16.35 40.04 12.21
C GLU A 600 17.28 38.82 12.37
N PRO A 601 18.50 38.95 12.95
CA PRO A 601 19.34 37.77 13.20
C PRO A 601 18.70 36.74 14.14
N LEU A 602 17.87 37.17 15.10
CA LEU A 602 17.13 36.26 15.97
C LEU A 602 16.00 35.56 15.22
N LEU A 603 15.31 36.25 14.30
CA LEU A 603 14.29 35.62 13.44
C LEU A 603 14.91 34.58 12.49
N GLU A 604 16.06 34.88 11.86
CA GLU A 604 16.76 33.89 11.03
C GLU A 604 17.21 32.67 11.86
N LEU A 605 17.75 32.90 13.06
CA LEU A 605 18.12 31.84 13.98
C LEU A 605 16.91 31.02 14.45
N SER A 606 15.75 31.65 14.69
CA SER A 606 14.55 30.90 15.09
C SER A 606 14.08 29.96 14.00
N ASN A 607 14.23 30.32 12.73
CA ASN A 607 13.81 29.45 11.63
C ASN A 607 14.70 28.21 11.53
N ASP A 608 16.02 28.35 11.68
CA ASP A 608 16.94 27.20 11.75
C ASP A 608 16.63 26.28 12.95
N LEU A 609 16.38 26.86 14.13
CA LEU A 609 16.01 26.12 15.33
C LEU A 609 14.67 25.40 15.18
N LEU A 610 13.68 26.08 14.59
CA LEU A 610 12.35 25.55 14.38
C LEU A 610 12.36 24.41 13.36
N ALA A 611 13.05 24.59 12.23
CA ALA A 611 13.27 23.54 11.24
C ALA A 611 13.89 22.28 11.87
N GLN A 612 14.96 22.42 12.65
CA GLN A 612 15.59 21.29 13.34
C GLN A 612 14.61 20.62 14.31
N THR A 613 13.91 21.40 15.12
CA THR A 613 13.05 20.86 16.18
C THR A 613 11.83 20.15 15.60
N LEU A 614 11.21 20.72 14.54
CA LEU A 614 10.10 20.08 13.84
C LEU A 614 10.54 18.76 13.18
N LEU A 615 11.69 18.73 12.50
CA LEU A 615 12.24 17.48 11.95
C LEU A 615 12.39 16.42 13.05
N SER A 616 13.03 16.79 14.15
CA SER A 616 13.29 15.90 15.29
C SER A 616 11.99 15.36 15.92
N LEU A 617 10.99 16.22 16.13
CA LEU A 617 9.67 15.83 16.64
C LEU A 617 8.94 14.87 15.70
N VAL A 618 8.94 15.14 14.39
CA VAL A 618 8.26 14.25 13.43
C VAL A 618 8.95 12.89 13.36
N TYR A 619 10.29 12.85 13.36
CA TYR A 619 11.03 11.58 13.46
C TYR A 619 10.70 10.83 14.75
N ALA A 620 10.58 11.51 15.90
CA ALA A 620 10.25 10.86 17.17
C ALA A 620 8.92 10.09 17.11
N ALA A 621 7.96 10.56 16.30
CA ALA A 621 6.68 9.88 16.10
C ALA A 621 6.79 8.50 15.39
N TYR A 622 7.89 8.23 14.69
CA TYR A 622 8.00 7.08 13.78
C TYR A 622 9.29 6.27 13.93
N VAL A 623 10.33 6.81 14.56
CA VAL A 623 11.49 6.03 15.01
C VAL A 623 11.01 5.13 16.14
N GLY A 624 10.77 3.85 15.85
CA GLY A 624 10.03 2.89 16.67
C GLY A 624 10.54 2.74 18.11
N ASP A 625 11.37 1.72 18.36
CA ASP A 625 11.94 1.47 19.69
C ASP A 625 12.99 2.53 20.05
N PRO A 626 12.85 3.28 21.15
CA PRO A 626 13.88 4.21 21.60
C PRO A 626 15.23 3.53 21.85
N ASP A 627 15.26 2.26 22.21
CA ASP A 627 16.48 1.46 22.44
C ASP A 627 17.01 0.77 21.18
N GLY A 628 16.38 1.02 20.02
CA GLY A 628 16.81 0.52 18.73
C GLY A 628 18.13 1.10 18.22
N THR A 629 18.73 0.42 17.23
CA THR A 629 20.06 0.75 16.70
C THR A 629 20.14 2.10 15.97
N ILE A 630 19.01 2.60 15.48
CA ILE A 630 18.95 3.85 14.70
C ILE A 630 19.36 5.08 15.53
N LEU A 631 19.01 5.12 16.82
CA LEU A 631 19.33 6.24 17.70
C LEU A 631 20.69 6.10 18.41
N LEU A 632 21.45 5.04 18.15
CA LEU A 632 22.79 4.87 18.74
C LEU A 632 23.76 5.98 18.30
N ALA A 633 23.55 6.54 17.12
CA ALA A 633 24.36 7.61 16.55
C ALA A 633 23.77 9.02 16.83
N GLY A 634 22.82 9.15 17.75
CA GLY A 634 22.14 10.42 18.06
C GLY A 634 20.92 10.70 17.17
N ASP A 635 20.60 11.97 16.94
CA ASP A 635 19.44 12.36 16.14
C ASP A 635 19.68 12.22 14.63
N VAL A 636 19.07 11.20 14.05
CA VAL A 636 19.13 10.92 12.60
C VAL A 636 18.28 11.86 11.75
N SER A 637 17.40 12.69 12.35
CA SER A 637 16.53 13.61 11.61
C SER A 637 17.32 14.67 10.82
N HIS A 638 18.54 14.97 11.27
CA HIS A 638 19.46 15.90 10.62
C HIS A 638 19.89 15.50 9.21
N ARG A 639 19.89 14.19 8.94
CA ARG A 639 20.32 13.62 7.66
C ARG A 639 19.19 13.56 6.62
N HIS A 640 17.99 14.03 6.97
CA HIS A 640 16.84 13.99 6.06
C HIS A 640 17.16 14.69 4.74
N ASP A 641 16.94 14.02 3.62
CA ASP A 641 17.24 14.57 2.29
C ASP A 641 15.96 14.89 1.51
N PHE A 642 15.65 16.18 1.39
CA PHE A 642 14.56 16.67 0.53
C PHE A 642 14.91 16.64 -0.97
N GLY A 643 16.12 16.21 -1.34
CA GLY A 643 16.61 16.07 -2.71
C GLY A 643 17.37 17.30 -3.24
N PHE A 644 17.87 18.19 -2.38
CA PHE A 644 18.56 19.42 -2.82
C PHE A 644 19.88 19.16 -3.57
N GLY A 645 20.47 17.96 -3.43
CA GLY A 645 21.62 17.52 -4.21
C GLY A 645 21.30 17.14 -5.66
N VAL A 646 20.01 17.00 -6.01
CA VAL A 646 19.57 16.65 -7.37
C VAL A 646 19.72 17.85 -8.30
N LYS A 647 20.49 17.68 -9.37
CA LYS A 647 20.78 18.75 -10.35
C LYS A 647 19.59 19.11 -11.24
N ASP A 648 18.75 18.14 -11.56
CA ASP A 648 17.56 18.37 -12.40
C ASP A 648 16.45 18.99 -11.57
N THR A 649 16.01 20.20 -11.94
CA THR A 649 15.02 20.97 -11.16
C THR A 649 13.68 20.25 -11.06
N GLU A 650 13.20 19.61 -12.14
CA GLU A 650 11.92 18.90 -12.11
C GLU A 650 11.99 17.66 -11.21
N HIS A 651 13.07 16.89 -11.31
CA HIS A 651 13.29 15.73 -10.47
C HIS A 651 13.41 16.13 -9.00
N ARG A 652 14.18 17.18 -8.70
CA ARG A 652 14.32 17.75 -7.35
C ARG A 652 12.97 18.13 -6.73
N LEU A 653 12.15 18.86 -7.48
CA LEU A 653 10.83 19.28 -7.02
C LEU A 653 9.87 18.11 -6.76
N ARG A 654 9.99 17.02 -7.54
CA ARG A 654 9.26 15.78 -7.27
C ARG A 654 9.79 15.07 -6.03
N THR A 655 11.11 15.02 -5.83
CA THR A 655 11.74 14.35 -4.68
C THR A 655 11.27 14.95 -3.36
N THR A 656 11.23 16.28 -3.23
CA THR A 656 10.82 16.98 -2.00
C THR A 656 9.43 16.59 -1.46
N TRP A 657 8.54 16.10 -2.33
CA TRP A 657 7.17 15.68 -2.00
C TRP A 657 6.87 14.23 -2.43
N ALA A 658 7.92 13.45 -2.73
CA ALA A 658 7.80 12.03 -3.02
C ALA A 658 7.48 11.26 -1.73
N VAL A 659 6.87 10.07 -1.88
CA VAL A 659 6.73 9.13 -0.76
C VAL A 659 8.14 8.85 -0.24
N PRO A 660 8.42 9.10 1.05
CA PRO A 660 9.76 8.96 1.56
C PRO A 660 10.20 7.50 1.58
N HIS A 661 11.50 7.26 1.47
CA HIS A 661 12.11 5.95 1.62
C HIS A 661 13.41 6.05 2.43
N ALA A 662 13.69 5.03 3.24
CA ALA A 662 14.97 4.92 3.91
C ALA A 662 16.05 4.47 2.91
N ASP A 663 17.15 5.21 2.83
CA ASP A 663 18.28 4.89 1.97
C ASP A 663 19.37 4.16 2.74
N VAL A 664 19.74 3.00 2.20
CA VAL A 664 20.82 2.14 2.72
C VAL A 664 21.80 1.89 1.58
N SER A 665 22.75 2.81 1.41
CA SER A 665 23.79 2.72 0.39
C SER A 665 25.17 2.49 1.03
N PRO A 666 26.05 1.67 0.42
CA PRO A 666 27.42 1.52 0.91
C PRO A 666 28.13 2.88 0.99
N ASN A 667 28.82 3.14 2.10
CA ASN A 667 29.57 4.38 2.36
C ASN A 667 28.72 5.67 2.44
N THR A 668 27.41 5.56 2.51
CA THR A 668 26.52 6.68 2.83
C THR A 668 25.85 6.40 4.16
N PRO A 669 25.87 7.33 5.13
CA PRO A 669 25.11 7.18 6.36
C PRO A 669 23.63 6.91 6.05
N TRP A 670 23.00 6.08 6.88
CA TRP A 670 21.56 5.85 6.80
C TRP A 670 20.83 7.19 6.91
N HIS A 671 19.89 7.42 6.00
CA HIS A 671 19.05 8.61 5.96
C HIS A 671 17.71 8.29 5.31
N VAL A 672 16.80 9.25 5.33
CA VAL A 672 15.53 9.17 4.60
C VAL A 672 15.55 10.23 3.53
N SER A 673 15.22 9.84 2.30
CA SER A 673 15.03 10.75 1.18
C SER A 673 13.55 10.92 0.87
N GLY A 674 13.14 12.13 0.50
CA GLY A 674 11.78 12.44 0.05
C GLY A 674 11.09 13.47 0.93
N SER A 675 9.77 13.31 1.09
CA SER A 675 8.97 14.17 1.95
C SER A 675 9.08 13.79 3.43
N LEU A 676 8.98 14.77 4.32
CA LEU A 676 8.78 14.51 5.74
C LEU A 676 7.37 13.95 6.04
N LEU A 677 6.42 14.19 5.13
CA LEU A 677 5.08 13.63 5.17
C LEU A 677 5.11 12.18 4.67
N GLY A 678 4.56 11.25 5.48
CA GLY A 678 4.57 9.82 5.15
C GLY A 678 5.74 9.05 5.75
N LEU A 679 6.46 9.61 6.74
CA LEU A 679 7.53 8.89 7.45
C LEU A 679 7.07 7.57 8.10
N ASP A 680 5.78 7.44 8.44
CA ASP A 680 5.21 6.17 8.90
C ASP A 680 5.26 5.05 7.85
N VAL A 681 5.32 5.40 6.56
CA VAL A 681 5.55 4.45 5.47
C VAL A 681 7.04 4.15 5.33
N ALA A 682 7.89 5.18 5.26
CA ALA A 682 9.33 5.02 5.07
C ALA A 682 10.00 4.23 6.22
N LEU A 683 9.52 4.46 7.44
CA LEU A 683 10.05 3.86 8.66
C LEU A 683 9.18 2.69 9.16
N ALA A 684 8.24 2.20 8.35
CA ALA A 684 7.38 1.08 8.71
C ALA A 684 8.15 -0.17 9.20
N PRO A 685 9.32 -0.54 8.63
CA PRO A 685 10.10 -1.65 9.17
C PRO A 685 10.55 -1.45 10.62
N LEU A 686 10.74 -0.21 11.08
CA LEU A 686 11.11 0.10 12.46
C LEU A 686 9.94 -0.03 13.45
N ALA A 687 8.71 -0.13 12.94
CA ALA A 687 7.53 -0.40 13.77
C ALA A 687 7.38 -1.89 14.11
N LEU A 688 8.09 -2.78 13.39
CA LEU A 688 8.10 -4.21 13.65
C LEU A 688 9.09 -4.56 14.78
N ARG A 689 8.79 -5.63 15.53
CA ARG A 689 9.59 -6.03 16.69
C ARG A 689 9.97 -7.50 16.57
N ARG A 690 11.27 -7.78 16.48
CA ARG A 690 11.77 -9.15 16.60
C ARG A 690 11.86 -9.53 18.07
N LEU A 691 11.21 -10.63 18.47
CA LEU A 691 11.32 -11.15 19.84
C LEU A 691 12.27 -12.34 19.97
N ASN A 692 12.51 -13.08 18.89
CA ASN A 692 13.43 -14.22 18.90
C ASN A 692 14.75 -13.85 18.21
N TYR A 693 15.82 -13.73 18.99
CA TYR A 693 17.17 -13.39 18.51
C TYR A 693 18.11 -14.60 18.43
N GLU A 694 17.68 -15.78 18.88
CA GLU A 694 18.52 -16.98 18.96
C GLU A 694 18.59 -17.75 17.64
N ARG A 695 17.69 -17.45 16.70
CA ARG A 695 17.56 -18.19 15.44
C ARG A 695 18.41 -17.57 14.33
N VAL A 696 19.24 -18.38 13.67
CA VAL A 696 19.86 -18.01 12.38
C VAL A 696 18.75 -18.00 11.32
N LEU A 697 18.36 -16.81 10.87
CA LEU A 697 17.31 -16.65 9.87
C LEU A 697 17.89 -16.73 8.46
N GLU A 698 17.25 -17.52 7.61
CA GLU A 698 17.45 -17.46 6.17
C GLU A 698 16.92 -16.12 5.63
N ALA A 699 17.38 -15.71 4.44
CA ALA A 699 16.83 -14.53 3.79
C ALA A 699 15.32 -14.74 3.51
N PRO A 700 14.45 -13.76 3.83
CA PRO A 700 13.01 -13.86 3.56
C PRO A 700 12.72 -14.18 2.10
N ARG A 701 11.74 -15.06 1.84
CA ARG A 701 11.32 -15.45 0.48
C ARG A 701 10.44 -14.39 -0.19
N LEU A 702 9.79 -13.53 0.61
CA LEU A 702 9.02 -12.39 0.12
C LEU A 702 9.91 -11.40 -0.64
N THR A 703 9.36 -10.78 -1.68
CA THR A 703 9.99 -9.64 -2.35
C THR A 703 10.09 -8.44 -1.41
N SER A 704 10.98 -7.48 -1.70
CA SER A 704 11.08 -6.25 -0.89
C SER A 704 9.76 -5.49 -0.83
N ASN A 705 9.05 -5.38 -1.96
CA ASN A 705 7.75 -4.71 -2.04
C ASN A 705 6.70 -5.35 -1.13
N GLU A 706 6.64 -6.68 -1.05
CA GLU A 706 5.70 -7.37 -0.17
C GLU A 706 6.03 -7.15 1.30
N ARG A 707 7.32 -7.21 1.67
CA ARG A 707 7.76 -6.93 3.05
C ARG A 707 7.39 -5.50 3.46
N ASP A 708 7.59 -4.54 2.56
CA ASP A 708 7.24 -3.13 2.82
C ASP A 708 5.72 -2.96 2.98
N VAL A 709 4.90 -3.63 2.18
CA VAL A 709 3.43 -3.61 2.32
C VAL A 709 2.98 -4.22 3.66
N PHE A 710 3.55 -5.35 4.07
CA PHE A 710 3.25 -5.95 5.37
C PHE A 710 3.66 -5.05 6.54
N ALA A 711 4.87 -4.49 6.51
CA ALA A 711 5.34 -3.56 7.53
C ALA A 711 4.47 -2.29 7.59
N ALA A 712 4.17 -1.69 6.43
CA ALA A 712 3.34 -0.48 6.35
C ALA A 712 1.90 -0.74 6.82
N SER A 713 1.37 -1.95 6.65
CA SER A 713 0.04 -2.30 7.16
C SER A 713 -0.04 -2.26 8.70
N VAL A 714 1.03 -2.64 9.40
CA VAL A 714 1.13 -2.51 10.86
C VAL A 714 1.28 -1.05 11.27
N SER A 715 2.21 -0.33 10.64
CA SER A 715 2.49 1.09 10.94
C SER A 715 1.26 2.00 10.75
N LEU A 716 0.48 1.75 9.69
CA LEU A 716 -0.70 2.54 9.36
C LEU A 716 -1.97 2.11 10.11
N MET A 717 -1.98 0.96 10.78
CA MET A 717 -3.10 0.54 11.64
C MET A 717 -3.27 1.54 12.81
N ASN A 718 -4.44 2.15 12.93
CA ASN A 718 -4.69 3.16 13.97
C ASN A 718 -5.33 2.49 15.21
N PRO A 719 -4.63 2.37 16.35
CA PRO A 719 -5.17 1.71 17.55
C PRO A 719 -6.44 2.39 18.07
N PHE A 720 -6.60 3.70 17.85
CA PHE A 720 -7.80 4.43 18.26
C PHE A 720 -9.03 4.05 17.42
N ALA A 721 -8.85 3.55 16.20
CA ALA A 721 -9.92 3.13 15.29
C ALA A 721 -10.43 1.71 15.55
N LEU A 722 -9.72 0.91 16.35
CA LEU A 722 -10.07 -0.49 16.62
C LEU A 722 -11.07 -0.58 17.77
N ARG A 723 -12.19 -1.27 17.54
CA ARG A 723 -13.26 -1.47 18.53
C ARG A 723 -13.39 -2.94 18.92
N ASP A 724 -13.65 -3.21 20.19
CA ASP A 724 -13.91 -4.57 20.68
C ASP A 724 -15.11 -5.22 19.99
N ALA A 725 -16.15 -4.43 19.70
CA ALA A 725 -17.32 -4.92 18.96
C ALA A 725 -16.96 -5.39 17.55
N ASP A 726 -16.01 -4.72 16.88
CA ASP A 726 -15.55 -5.12 15.55
C ASP A 726 -14.72 -6.41 15.63
N ARG A 727 -13.80 -6.50 16.59
CA ARG A 727 -13.03 -7.72 16.90
C ARG A 727 -13.96 -8.93 17.13
N ASP A 728 -14.99 -8.75 17.95
CA ASP A 728 -15.93 -9.82 18.29
C ASP A 728 -16.81 -10.20 17.09
N ALA A 729 -17.24 -9.21 16.31
CA ALA A 729 -18.00 -9.45 15.08
C ALA A 729 -17.17 -10.20 14.03
N ILE A 730 -15.88 -9.85 13.87
CA ILE A 730 -14.92 -10.55 13.01
C ILE A 730 -14.80 -12.01 13.44
N ALA A 731 -14.49 -12.26 14.72
CA ALA A 731 -14.31 -13.62 15.25
C ALA A 731 -15.59 -14.46 15.07
N ALA A 732 -16.76 -13.89 15.37
CA ALA A 732 -18.05 -14.58 15.23
C ALA A 732 -18.40 -14.88 13.77
N ALA A 733 -18.14 -13.95 12.84
CA ALA A 733 -18.37 -14.16 11.42
C ALA A 733 -17.42 -15.24 10.86
N ILE A 734 -16.12 -15.17 11.17
CA ILE A 734 -15.16 -16.21 10.75
C ILE A 734 -15.56 -17.58 11.31
N ALA A 735 -16.03 -17.67 12.56
CA ALA A 735 -16.50 -18.92 13.14
C ALA A 735 -17.70 -19.50 12.37
N ARG A 736 -18.67 -18.66 11.99
CA ARG A 736 -19.81 -19.07 11.13
C ARG A 736 -19.35 -19.50 9.74
N GLY A 737 -18.42 -18.76 9.12
CA GLY A 737 -17.83 -19.13 7.84
C GLY A 737 -17.11 -20.48 7.87
N ARG A 738 -16.33 -20.74 8.93
CA ARG A 738 -15.68 -22.04 9.16
C ARG A 738 -16.70 -23.17 9.29
N ALA A 739 -17.79 -22.96 10.04
CA ALA A 739 -18.86 -23.95 10.17
C ALA A 739 -19.52 -24.24 8.81
N ARG A 740 -19.77 -23.20 8.01
CA ARG A 740 -20.35 -23.32 6.67
C ARG A 740 -19.44 -24.09 5.71
N VAL A 741 -18.14 -23.81 5.69
CA VAL A 741 -17.18 -24.53 4.83
C VAL A 741 -16.96 -25.97 5.29
N ARG A 742 -17.00 -26.27 6.60
CA ARG A 742 -16.93 -27.66 7.09
C ARG A 742 -18.14 -28.50 6.68
N ALA A 743 -19.30 -27.87 6.50
CA ALA A 743 -20.51 -28.52 6.02
C ALA A 743 -20.61 -28.57 4.47
N LEU A 744 -19.58 -28.11 3.76
CA LEU A 744 -19.58 -27.97 2.31
C LEU A 744 -19.59 -29.34 1.62
N THR A 745 -20.52 -29.50 0.68
CA THR A 745 -20.58 -30.63 -0.24
C THR A 745 -20.33 -30.18 -1.67
N ALA A 746 -20.07 -31.13 -2.57
CA ALA A 746 -19.94 -30.85 -4.00
C ALA A 746 -21.17 -30.12 -4.59
N SER A 747 -22.39 -30.41 -4.11
CA SER A 747 -23.61 -29.77 -4.60
C SER A 747 -23.80 -28.33 -4.11
N THR A 748 -23.24 -27.98 -2.96
CA THR A 748 -23.33 -26.63 -2.37
C THR A 748 -22.16 -25.72 -2.71
N LEU A 749 -21.06 -26.27 -3.23
CA LEU A 749 -19.84 -25.55 -3.58
C LEU A 749 -20.11 -24.40 -4.56
N GLU A 750 -20.95 -24.61 -5.56
CA GLU A 750 -21.10 -23.63 -6.64
C GLU A 750 -21.81 -22.36 -6.19
N SER A 751 -22.83 -22.48 -5.34
CA SER A 751 -23.49 -21.33 -4.73
C SER A 751 -22.55 -20.57 -3.78
N LEU A 752 -21.75 -21.28 -3.00
CA LEU A 752 -20.76 -20.67 -2.10
C LEU A 752 -19.67 -19.93 -2.88
N ALA A 753 -19.14 -20.56 -3.92
CA ALA A 753 -18.11 -19.98 -4.76
C ALA A 753 -18.60 -18.73 -5.50
N HIS A 754 -19.87 -18.70 -5.91
CA HIS A 754 -20.48 -17.52 -6.50
C HIS A 754 -20.55 -16.33 -5.53
N GLU A 755 -20.93 -16.58 -4.27
CA GLU A 755 -21.07 -15.54 -3.22
C GLU A 755 -19.77 -14.76 -2.97
N ILE A 756 -18.62 -15.43 -3.01
CA ILE A 756 -17.30 -14.82 -2.79
C ILE A 756 -16.51 -14.59 -4.07
N GLY A 757 -17.15 -14.68 -5.25
CA GLY A 757 -16.49 -14.43 -6.53
C GLY A 757 -15.29 -15.35 -6.80
N MET A 758 -15.29 -16.57 -6.27
CA MET A 758 -14.15 -17.49 -6.37
C MET A 758 -13.91 -17.92 -7.83
N GLU A 759 -12.65 -17.93 -8.24
CA GLU A 759 -12.21 -18.36 -9.56
C GLU A 759 -12.43 -19.86 -9.82
N ARG A 760 -12.78 -20.22 -11.06
CA ARG A 760 -13.19 -21.59 -11.43
C ARG A 760 -12.11 -22.65 -11.23
N ALA A 761 -10.85 -22.33 -11.52
CA ALA A 761 -9.72 -23.22 -11.25
C ALA A 761 -9.71 -23.67 -9.77
N ARG A 762 -9.99 -22.74 -8.86
CA ARG A 762 -10.05 -23.00 -7.43
C ARG A 762 -11.32 -23.74 -7.02
N ARG A 763 -12.48 -23.46 -7.64
CA ARG A 763 -13.70 -24.28 -7.46
C ARG A 763 -13.42 -25.75 -7.79
N ARG A 764 -12.79 -26.03 -8.92
CA ARG A 764 -12.40 -27.40 -9.33
C ARG A 764 -11.45 -28.04 -8.33
N ALA A 765 -10.43 -27.30 -7.87
CA ALA A 765 -9.48 -27.79 -6.88
C ALA A 765 -10.16 -28.09 -5.53
N ILE A 766 -11.10 -27.24 -5.07
CA ILE A 766 -11.88 -27.50 -3.86
C ILE A 766 -12.81 -28.69 -4.05
N GLY A 767 -13.49 -28.81 -5.19
CA GLY A 767 -14.35 -29.96 -5.50
C GLY A 767 -13.58 -31.28 -5.45
N TRP A 768 -12.37 -31.31 -6.02
CA TRP A 768 -11.47 -32.45 -5.90
C TRP A 768 -11.06 -32.71 -4.44
N THR A 769 -10.73 -31.65 -3.69
CA THR A 769 -10.32 -31.73 -2.28
C THR A 769 -11.44 -32.25 -1.39
N ILE A 770 -12.69 -31.81 -1.58
CA ILE A 770 -13.85 -32.35 -0.85
C ILE A 770 -14.01 -33.86 -1.09
N ALA A 771 -13.76 -34.32 -2.32
CA ALA A 771 -13.93 -35.72 -2.68
C ALA A 771 -12.79 -36.65 -2.21
N HIS A 772 -11.57 -36.12 -2.01
CA HIS A 772 -10.38 -36.94 -1.75
C HIS A 772 -9.66 -36.62 -0.43
N GLU A 773 -9.76 -35.37 0.04
CA GLU A 773 -9.04 -34.81 1.20
C GLU A 773 -9.93 -33.81 1.97
N PRO A 774 -11.14 -34.19 2.42
CA PRO A 774 -12.16 -33.26 2.92
C PRO A 774 -11.69 -32.39 4.10
N ASP A 775 -10.84 -32.93 4.97
CA ASP A 775 -10.28 -32.21 6.12
C ASP A 775 -9.40 -31.02 5.70
N ARG A 776 -8.89 -31.01 4.46
CA ARG A 776 -8.06 -29.93 3.90
C ARG A 776 -8.85 -28.87 3.16
N ALA A 777 -10.16 -29.06 2.92
CA ALA A 777 -10.95 -28.09 2.17
C ALA A 777 -10.94 -26.70 2.83
N ILE A 778 -10.98 -26.63 4.16
CA ILE A 778 -10.95 -25.37 4.91
C ILE A 778 -9.65 -24.59 4.71
N SER A 779 -8.51 -25.26 4.50
CA SER A 779 -7.22 -24.58 4.28
C SER A 779 -7.11 -23.99 2.88
N MET A 780 -8.13 -24.14 2.04
CA MET A 780 -8.20 -23.50 0.73
C MET A 780 -8.91 -22.15 0.77
N PHE A 781 -9.23 -21.59 1.95
CA PHE A 781 -9.92 -20.31 2.13
C PHE A 781 -9.10 -19.35 3.00
N THR A 782 -9.14 -18.05 2.69
CA THR A 782 -8.58 -17.00 3.55
C THR A 782 -9.54 -16.62 4.66
N LEU A 783 -9.05 -15.99 5.72
CA LEU A 783 -9.90 -15.47 6.80
C LEU A 783 -10.86 -14.39 6.30
N THR A 784 -10.48 -13.58 5.31
CA THR A 784 -11.37 -12.57 4.71
C THR A 784 -12.55 -13.23 3.97
N GLU A 785 -12.31 -14.36 3.30
CA GLU A 785 -13.39 -15.14 2.68
C GLU A 785 -14.28 -15.82 3.72
N LEU A 786 -13.71 -16.39 4.77
CA LEU A 786 -14.49 -16.98 5.87
C LEU A 786 -15.32 -15.91 6.61
N LEU A 787 -14.79 -14.70 6.78
CA LEU A 787 -15.51 -13.55 7.30
C LEU A 787 -16.75 -13.25 6.43
N ALA A 788 -16.56 -13.14 5.11
CA ALA A 788 -17.64 -12.88 4.14
C ALA A 788 -18.71 -13.98 4.15
N LEU A 789 -18.29 -15.24 4.08
CA LEU A 789 -19.18 -16.41 4.12
C LEU A 789 -19.97 -16.55 5.42
N GLY A 790 -19.46 -15.97 6.51
CA GLY A 790 -20.12 -15.86 7.80
C GLY A 790 -21.08 -14.68 7.94
N GLY A 791 -21.29 -13.91 6.86
CA GLY A 791 -22.16 -12.73 6.82
C GLY A 791 -21.48 -11.43 7.25
N GLY A 792 -20.16 -11.41 7.42
CA GLY A 792 -19.41 -10.17 7.64
C GLY A 792 -19.22 -9.41 6.33
N ARG A 793 -19.34 -8.08 6.33
CA ARG A 793 -19.01 -7.27 5.16
C ARG A 793 -17.60 -6.71 5.34
N PRO A 794 -16.61 -7.04 4.48
CA PRO A 794 -15.23 -6.59 4.65
C PRO A 794 -15.08 -5.07 4.91
N GLY A 795 -15.83 -4.24 4.19
CA GLY A 795 -15.80 -2.78 4.36
C GLY A 795 -16.25 -2.26 5.74
N ASP A 796 -17.03 -3.04 6.51
CA ASP A 796 -17.40 -2.68 7.89
C ASP A 796 -16.19 -2.79 8.85
N PHE A 797 -15.11 -3.46 8.41
CA PHE A 797 -13.92 -3.78 9.22
C PHE A 797 -12.61 -3.29 8.60
N ASP A 798 -12.66 -2.26 7.74
CA ASP A 798 -11.49 -1.73 7.03
C ASP A 798 -10.31 -1.37 7.93
N ALA A 799 -10.55 -0.98 9.19
CA ALA A 799 -9.49 -0.68 10.16
C ALA A 799 -8.58 -1.89 10.49
N TRP A 800 -9.02 -3.13 10.21
CA TRP A 800 -8.27 -4.37 10.39
C TRP A 800 -7.57 -4.86 9.13
N GLY A 801 -7.72 -4.15 8.01
CA GLY A 801 -7.21 -4.57 6.72
C GLY A 801 -5.74 -4.28 6.46
N MET A 802 -5.38 -4.34 5.17
CA MET A 802 -4.02 -4.08 4.68
C MET A 802 -3.93 -2.69 4.08
N VAL A 803 -2.71 -2.15 3.99
CA VAL A 803 -2.48 -0.88 3.30
C VAL A 803 -2.76 -1.01 1.81
N THR A 804 -3.44 -0.01 1.23
CA THR A 804 -3.85 -0.02 -0.18
C THR A 804 -3.10 0.96 -1.07
N MET A 805 -1.89 1.38 -0.69
CA MET A 805 -1.11 2.37 -1.47
C MET A 805 -0.85 1.92 -2.91
N ALA A 806 -0.40 0.69 -3.13
CA ALA A 806 -0.16 0.17 -4.48
C ALA A 806 -1.46 -0.11 -5.27
N ALA A 807 -2.55 -0.46 -4.58
CA ALA A 807 -3.80 -0.88 -5.20
C ALA A 807 -4.77 0.28 -5.52
N GLY A 808 -4.88 1.29 -4.65
CA GLY A 808 -5.83 2.40 -4.78
C GLY A 808 -5.28 3.78 -4.40
N TRP A 809 -3.97 3.87 -4.15
CA TRP A 809 -3.29 5.10 -3.73
C TRP A 809 -3.96 5.77 -2.53
N CYS A 810 -4.27 4.97 -1.52
CA CYS A 810 -4.75 5.43 -0.24
C CYS A 810 -3.85 4.81 0.83
N GLY A 811 -3.22 5.62 1.67
CA GLY A 811 -2.59 5.14 2.91
C GLY A 811 -3.63 4.96 4.02
N CYS A 812 -4.73 4.34 3.65
CA CYS A 812 -5.73 3.77 4.53
C CYS A 812 -5.58 2.25 4.54
N SER A 813 -6.03 1.66 5.63
CA SER A 813 -6.23 0.23 5.77
C SER A 813 -7.60 -0.14 5.18
N ARG A 814 -7.67 -1.24 4.42
CA ARG A 814 -8.92 -1.80 3.89
C ARG A 814 -8.89 -3.32 3.84
N LEU A 815 -10.04 -3.95 4.04
CA LEU A 815 -10.20 -5.37 3.73
C LEU A 815 -10.69 -5.52 2.30
N THR A 816 -9.82 -6.05 1.45
CA THR A 816 -10.17 -6.32 0.05
C THR A 816 -11.29 -7.36 -0.03
N PRO A 817 -12.41 -7.06 -0.72
CA PRO A 817 -13.46 -8.04 -0.93
C PRO A 817 -12.92 -9.31 -1.63
N PRO A 818 -13.50 -10.49 -1.34
CA PRO A 818 -13.16 -11.72 -2.05
C PRO A 818 -13.31 -11.62 -3.57
N GLY A 819 -12.63 -12.52 -4.31
CA GLY A 819 -12.75 -12.66 -5.76
C GLY A 819 -11.80 -11.79 -6.59
N GLN A 820 -10.88 -11.05 -5.95
CA GLN A 820 -9.97 -10.10 -6.63
C GLN A 820 -8.63 -10.72 -7.08
N TRP A 821 -8.33 -11.97 -6.70
CA TRP A 821 -7.04 -12.61 -6.98
C TRP A 821 -6.61 -12.58 -8.46
N PRO A 822 -7.49 -12.90 -9.43
CA PRO A 822 -7.10 -12.92 -10.84
C PRO A 822 -6.70 -11.55 -11.39
N THR A 823 -7.27 -10.48 -10.82
CA THR A 823 -6.97 -9.10 -11.21
C THR A 823 -5.65 -8.61 -10.62
N LEU A 824 -5.23 -9.14 -9.47
CA LEU A 824 -4.06 -8.66 -8.72
C LEU A 824 -2.77 -9.42 -9.03
N ALA A 825 -2.86 -10.72 -9.32
CA ALA A 825 -1.70 -11.60 -9.54
C ALA A 825 -0.88 -11.22 -10.78
N GLY A 826 0.40 -11.66 -10.79
CA GLY A 826 1.31 -11.51 -11.92
C GLY A 826 2.02 -10.15 -11.99
N ARG A 827 2.02 -9.34 -10.92
CA ARG A 827 2.67 -8.02 -10.89
C ARG A 827 3.61 -7.89 -9.68
N PRO A 828 4.69 -8.67 -9.63
CA PRO A 828 5.60 -8.69 -8.48
C PRO A 828 6.19 -7.30 -8.17
N GLN A 829 6.37 -6.48 -9.19
CA GLN A 829 6.89 -5.12 -9.10
C GLN A 829 5.99 -4.15 -8.29
N LEU A 830 4.76 -4.53 -7.92
CA LEU A 830 3.82 -3.69 -7.17
C LEU A 830 3.48 -4.23 -5.77
N GLY A 831 3.85 -5.48 -5.42
CA GLY A 831 3.51 -6.07 -4.12
C GLY A 831 1.99 -6.21 -3.85
N LEU A 832 1.16 -6.28 -4.91
CA LEU A 832 -0.30 -6.24 -4.77
C LEU A 832 -0.87 -7.42 -3.98
N THR A 833 -0.27 -8.60 -4.07
CA THR A 833 -0.71 -9.78 -3.33
C THR A 833 -0.73 -9.51 -1.82
N ALA A 834 0.36 -8.95 -1.28
CA ALA A 834 0.47 -8.58 0.13
C ALA A 834 -0.58 -7.56 0.58
N SER A 835 -1.08 -6.71 -0.32
CA SER A 835 -2.14 -5.73 0.01
C SER A 835 -3.52 -6.34 0.23
N THR A 836 -3.65 -7.67 0.14
CA THR A 836 -4.93 -8.38 0.29
C THR A 836 -4.90 -9.53 1.29
N VAL A 837 -3.71 -9.97 1.70
CA VAL A 837 -3.54 -11.03 2.70
C VAL A 837 -3.61 -10.43 4.11
N ALA A 838 -4.84 -10.21 4.59
CA ALA A 838 -5.12 -9.69 5.93
C ALA A 838 -5.16 -10.78 7.02
N ASP A 839 -4.80 -12.03 6.69
CA ASP A 839 -4.99 -13.19 7.55
C ASP A 839 -4.23 -13.08 8.89
N VAL A 840 -3.04 -12.48 8.94
CA VAL A 840 -2.33 -12.25 10.21
C VAL A 840 -3.16 -11.31 11.10
N ASN A 841 -3.68 -10.22 10.55
CA ASN A 841 -4.49 -9.24 11.28
C ASN A 841 -5.78 -9.87 11.83
N LEU A 842 -6.49 -10.63 11.00
CA LEU A 842 -7.74 -11.28 11.39
C LEU A 842 -7.51 -12.43 12.38
N HIS A 843 -6.40 -13.16 12.26
CA HIS A 843 -6.01 -14.19 13.24
C HIS A 843 -5.69 -13.56 14.60
N ILE A 844 -4.97 -12.43 14.63
CA ILE A 844 -4.75 -11.67 15.88
C ILE A 844 -6.08 -11.16 16.46
N ALA A 845 -7.03 -10.70 15.64
CA ALA A 845 -8.36 -10.32 16.12
C ALA A 845 -9.06 -11.46 16.87
N MET A 846 -9.01 -12.68 16.30
CA MET A 846 -9.56 -13.89 16.92
C MET A 846 -8.83 -14.24 18.22
N MET A 847 -7.50 -14.19 18.24
CA MET A 847 -6.69 -14.53 19.43
C MET A 847 -6.92 -13.53 20.57
N LEU A 848 -7.00 -12.23 20.27
CA LEU A 848 -7.36 -11.21 21.26
C LEU A 848 -8.77 -11.43 21.83
N GLN A 849 -9.73 -11.83 20.99
CA GLN A 849 -11.08 -12.16 21.44
C GLN A 849 -11.08 -13.37 22.37
N GLU A 850 -10.36 -14.44 22.02
CA GLU A 850 -10.25 -15.66 22.83
C GLU A 850 -9.65 -15.35 24.20
N MET A 851 -8.59 -14.54 24.24
CA MET A 851 -7.92 -14.11 25.47
C MET A 851 -8.65 -12.98 26.22
N ARG A 852 -9.77 -12.47 25.68
CA ARG A 852 -10.55 -11.34 26.23
C ARG A 852 -9.72 -10.06 26.39
N LEU A 853 -8.82 -9.81 25.43
CA LEU A 853 -7.93 -8.66 25.39
C LEU A 853 -8.47 -7.59 24.44
N PRO A 854 -8.41 -6.28 24.80
CA PRO A 854 -8.95 -5.20 23.97
C PRO A 854 -8.41 -5.17 22.54
N ALA A 855 -9.27 -4.83 21.57
CA ALA A 855 -8.94 -4.69 20.15
C ALA A 855 -7.81 -3.69 19.89
N ALA A 856 -7.74 -2.63 20.67
CA ALA A 856 -6.72 -1.58 20.55
C ALA A 856 -5.28 -2.06 20.83
N LEU A 857 -5.08 -3.27 21.37
CA LEU A 857 -3.77 -3.91 21.51
C LEU A 857 -3.23 -4.49 20.20
N ALA A 858 -4.07 -4.63 19.17
CA ALA A 858 -3.69 -5.32 17.94
C ALA A 858 -2.42 -4.77 17.29
N PRO A 859 -2.16 -3.45 17.18
CA PRO A 859 -0.92 -2.97 16.58
C PRO A 859 0.35 -3.41 17.34
N SER A 860 0.31 -3.41 18.67
CA SER A 860 1.45 -3.87 19.50
C SER A 860 1.71 -5.36 19.35
N VAL A 861 0.65 -6.17 19.25
CA VAL A 861 0.76 -7.63 19.04
C VAL A 861 1.20 -7.93 17.60
N LEU A 862 0.65 -7.21 16.62
CA LEU A 862 0.98 -7.36 15.21
C LEU A 862 2.41 -6.96 14.87
N ALA A 863 3.01 -6.02 15.61
CA ALA A 863 4.42 -5.68 15.44
C ALA A 863 5.36 -6.89 15.55
N GLY A 864 5.07 -7.81 16.48
CA GLY A 864 5.79 -9.08 16.62
C GLY A 864 5.32 -10.14 15.65
N ALA A 865 4.00 -10.36 15.58
CA ALA A 865 3.41 -11.40 14.71
C ALA A 865 3.76 -11.20 13.23
N MET A 866 3.76 -9.96 12.75
CA MET A 866 4.09 -9.65 11.36
C MET A 866 5.58 -9.80 11.08
N GLN A 867 6.46 -9.49 12.05
CA GLN A 867 7.89 -9.71 11.90
C GLN A 867 8.20 -11.20 11.75
N ASP A 868 7.65 -12.04 12.63
CA ASP A 868 7.82 -13.50 12.56
C ASP A 868 7.21 -14.05 11.26
N PHE A 869 6.03 -13.55 10.84
CA PHE A 869 5.42 -13.94 9.56
C PHE A 869 6.31 -13.59 8.35
N ILE A 870 6.87 -12.38 8.28
CA ILE A 870 7.76 -11.96 7.20
C ILE A 870 9.03 -12.82 7.16
N ASP A 871 9.57 -13.18 8.33
CA ASP A 871 10.79 -13.98 8.46
C ASP A 871 10.55 -15.46 8.10
N GLU A 872 9.34 -15.99 8.34
CA GLU A 872 9.05 -17.43 8.22
C GLU A 872 8.30 -17.85 6.96
N VAL A 873 7.52 -16.96 6.34
CA VAL A 873 6.67 -17.33 5.20
C VAL A 873 7.49 -17.71 3.96
N ARG A 874 7.08 -18.80 3.30
CA ARG A 874 7.76 -19.38 2.14
C ARG A 874 6.83 -19.54 0.95
N PRO A 875 6.33 -18.45 0.33
CA PRO A 875 5.56 -18.57 -0.90
C PRO A 875 6.45 -19.09 -2.02
N THR A 876 5.89 -19.90 -2.92
CA THR A 876 6.63 -20.46 -4.07
C THR A 876 6.88 -19.42 -5.17
N ASP A 877 5.98 -18.43 -5.29
CA ASP A 877 6.06 -17.27 -6.16
C ASP A 877 5.25 -16.08 -5.59
N ASP A 878 5.28 -14.93 -6.25
CA ASP A 878 4.62 -13.67 -5.82
C ASP A 878 3.08 -13.73 -5.84
N GLY A 879 2.52 -14.71 -6.54
CA GLY A 879 1.09 -15.01 -6.61
C GLY A 879 0.63 -16.10 -5.65
N ASP A 880 1.52 -16.69 -4.84
CA ASP A 880 1.19 -17.77 -3.90
C ASP A 880 0.59 -17.22 -2.58
N TRP A 881 -0.51 -16.50 -2.72
CA TRP A 881 -1.27 -15.92 -1.61
C TRP A 881 -1.83 -16.99 -0.67
N LEU A 882 -2.06 -18.22 -1.15
CA LEU A 882 -2.64 -19.28 -0.33
C LEU A 882 -1.63 -19.79 0.70
N THR A 883 -0.36 -19.94 0.32
CA THR A 883 0.72 -20.26 1.27
C THR A 883 0.87 -19.14 2.31
N MET A 884 0.78 -17.88 1.89
CA MET A 884 0.79 -16.74 2.81
C MET A 884 -0.37 -16.81 3.82
N ALA A 885 -1.60 -16.97 3.34
CA ALA A 885 -2.79 -17.07 4.19
C ALA A 885 -2.72 -18.27 5.16
N ARG A 886 -2.22 -19.43 4.71
CA ARG A 886 -2.04 -20.61 5.58
C ARG A 886 -1.00 -20.40 6.66
N THR A 887 0.13 -19.80 6.31
CA THR A 887 1.22 -19.53 7.26
C THR A 887 0.78 -18.54 8.32
N ALA A 888 -0.06 -17.55 7.97
CA ALA A 888 -0.63 -16.64 8.97
C ALA A 888 -1.41 -17.38 10.07
N LEU A 889 -2.03 -18.53 9.74
CA LEU A 889 -2.81 -19.35 10.68
C LEU A 889 -1.97 -20.31 11.51
N THR A 890 -0.67 -20.48 11.22
CA THR A 890 0.20 -21.35 12.01
C THR A 890 0.73 -20.67 13.26
N LEU A 891 0.49 -19.35 13.41
CA LEU A 891 0.88 -18.60 14.58
C LEU A 891 0.18 -19.16 15.83
N SER A 892 0.98 -19.69 16.76
CA SER A 892 0.48 -20.36 17.97
C SER A 892 0.01 -19.35 19.01
N ARG A 893 -0.87 -19.81 19.91
CA ARG A 893 -1.33 -19.01 21.04
C ARG A 893 -0.18 -18.60 21.97
N GLU A 894 0.71 -19.52 22.31
CA GLU A 894 1.91 -19.26 23.14
C GLU A 894 2.73 -18.11 22.55
N ARG A 895 2.91 -18.11 21.21
CA ARG A 895 3.64 -17.04 20.55
C ARG A 895 2.92 -15.69 20.61
N VAL A 896 1.59 -15.69 20.54
CA VAL A 896 0.80 -14.47 20.74
C VAL A 896 0.88 -13.98 22.19
N GLU A 897 0.93 -14.88 23.17
CA GLU A 897 1.12 -14.55 24.59
C GLU A 897 2.47 -13.83 24.79
N ASP A 898 3.57 -14.25 24.12
CA ASP A 898 4.85 -13.52 24.11
C ASP A 898 4.71 -12.09 23.60
N TYR A 899 3.95 -11.88 22.51
CA TYR A 899 3.72 -10.53 21.96
C TYR A 899 2.91 -9.64 22.90
N VAL A 900 1.94 -10.21 23.62
CA VAL A 900 1.18 -9.48 24.64
C VAL A 900 2.07 -9.15 25.84
N ALA A 901 2.93 -10.08 26.28
CA ALA A 901 3.91 -9.81 27.32
C ALA A 901 4.85 -8.66 26.92
N ALA A 902 5.30 -8.63 25.66
CA ALA A 902 6.07 -7.51 25.11
C ALA A 902 5.32 -6.17 25.14
N ALA A 903 3.99 -6.16 25.11
CA ALA A 903 3.15 -4.96 25.25
C ALA A 903 3.05 -4.44 26.70
N THR A 904 3.41 -5.25 27.69
CA THR A 904 3.57 -4.82 29.09
C THR A 904 4.94 -4.19 29.34
N ALA A 905 5.96 -4.59 28.57
CA ALA A 905 7.33 -4.10 28.66
C ALA A 905 7.53 -2.88 27.74
N GLY A 906 7.06 -1.72 28.19
CA GLY A 906 7.19 -0.45 27.46
C GLY A 906 6.14 -0.23 26.37
N GLY A 907 5.03 -0.96 26.44
CA GLY A 907 3.88 -0.82 25.53
C GLY A 907 2.63 -0.26 26.23
N PRO A 908 1.46 -0.37 25.60
CA PRO A 908 0.22 0.26 26.06
C PRO A 908 -0.44 -0.40 27.27
N LEU A 909 0.05 -1.55 27.75
CA LEU A 909 -0.41 -2.17 28.99
C LEU A 909 0.43 -1.66 30.16
N MET A 910 -0.10 -0.65 30.85
CA MET A 910 0.57 0.00 31.99
C MET A 910 0.11 -0.65 33.31
N PRO A 911 0.98 -0.85 34.32
CA PRO A 911 0.56 -1.39 35.61
C PRO A 911 -0.57 -0.57 36.25
N ASP A 912 -1.61 -1.23 36.76
CA ASP A 912 -2.73 -0.56 37.44
C ASP A 912 -2.41 -0.37 38.93
N THR A 913 -1.74 0.72 39.27
CA THR A 913 -1.33 1.07 40.64
C THR A 913 -2.46 1.60 41.51
N ASP A 914 -3.67 1.77 40.96
CA ASP A 914 -4.84 2.35 41.64
C ASP A 914 -5.82 1.29 42.21
N GLY A 915 -5.42 0.01 42.24
CA GLY A 915 -6.14 -1.05 42.95
C GLY A 915 -5.97 -0.93 44.47
N PRO A 916 -6.96 -1.31 45.30
CA PRO A 916 -6.81 -1.29 46.76
C PRO A 916 -5.60 -2.15 47.13
N GLY A 917 -4.62 -1.51 47.77
CA GLY A 917 -3.37 -2.16 48.16
C GLY A 917 -3.64 -3.48 48.85
N VAL A 918 -3.21 -4.57 48.22
CA VAL A 918 -2.94 -5.80 48.95
C VAL A 918 -1.74 -5.48 49.83
N ALA A 919 -2.03 -5.18 51.10
CA ALA A 919 -1.02 -5.19 52.14
C ALA A 919 -0.34 -6.57 52.11
N GLY A 920 0.89 -6.62 51.60
CA GLY A 920 1.76 -7.78 51.76
C GLY A 920 2.26 -7.87 53.21
N PRO A 921 2.57 -9.08 53.70
CA PRO A 921 3.21 -9.28 55.00
C PRO A 921 4.64 -8.72 55.05
#